data_AF-A0A251W8E6-F1
#
_entry.id   AF-A0A251W8E6-F1
#
_cell.length_a   1.000
_cell.length_b   1.000
_cell.length_c   1.000
_cell.angle_alpha   90.00
_cell.angle_beta   90.00
_cell.angle_gamma   90.00
#
_symmetry.space_group_name_H-M   'P 1'
#
loop_
_entity.id
_entity.type
_entity.pdbx_description
1 polymer ?
#
loop_
_entity_poly.entity_id
_entity_poly.type
_entity_poly.pdbx_seq_one_letter_code
_entity_poly.pdbx_strand_id
1 'polypeptide(L)'
;MQVPIWFPKYLWKSLVFPMVLGTWMRMGAPSWAQIIPDNSLPVNSIVPGGCTNCTITGGTQVGSNLFHSFTQFSVQTGGSAFFNNSVTVNNIFARVTGSTASTIDGILKANGSANLFLINPNGLTFGSGATLQLGGSFIGSTAASIHFQDGSEFSALAPQAKPLLTMSAPVGLQYGASPGAIQVNGSGNNLKLGSSFSINRSARPKGLAVQPGQTLALVGGDVTLQGGNLTADRGRVEIGSVQGNQLVSLTPTNPGWTLGYDSASAFGDIRLLKAASIDTSSTSAGNGAIKIQGRSLQVQDGSALLGITLNTGQGQPITINTTDKIQVLGFQGATASTLFPSMILTDPGLNATAAVQGGSINLQTGTLEAIDGGFISASTLAAGAAGNITVQAQQIDLQGEIPAISAQSGLFSQVLNRTARGNAGTIAITTGALNVSNGAQIFTSTAGLGQGGMLKVKASTIDLNGTGLSRPSGLIASGAGGNGGPIQIEASQLNITGGAQINSSTIGPGKGGDISLQVTNTSMTGGATIGPSGVFSTVSGRGSGKGGQITISGDRLFVGDGAQIATATGWSGDAGDILINVGQVELAGQDPSRVGGLISTSVLQPPPPNVVAPLPATTGAGGTITLNVDRLIVRNGAVINVSNFPTSTQSTARPGNGPVGNIQIQANSILLNNGGTLNAASRGGDRGNIVINSNNNVTLRNRSLITTNSTGSATGGNIVISTPFLVGPALENSDITANASNNFGGRIEINAQNVFGLRPSLQLTPKSDITAISTLGVQFNGEIVINNLQADPDSGTPPLASNLLDRTQQITKACGFSENSSFIVTGRGGLPLQPTEQISSPLIWQDLQDFEPQNVAITNQLPSSKGQPKLPVTDFPKLVQAVGWVRNAQGQVQLVAPTTDDPATLATASPTCAMTP
;
A
#
# COMPACT_ATOMS: atom_id res chain seq x y z
N MET A 1 -62.40 31.87 -12.92
CA MET A 1 -61.74 31.12 -14.01
C MET A 1 -61.32 29.76 -13.40
N GLN A 2 -62.07 28.64 -13.40
CA GLN A 2 -62.87 27.96 -14.44
C GLN A 2 -62.08 27.87 -15.76
N VAL A 3 -61.71 26.73 -16.36
CA VAL A 3 -62.26 25.35 -16.41
C VAL A 3 -61.19 24.40 -17.04
N PRO A 4 -61.35 23.05 -17.00
CA PRO A 4 -60.34 22.00 -17.29
C PRO A 4 -60.53 21.30 -18.66
N ILE A 5 -59.70 20.31 -18.99
CA ILE A 5 -59.83 19.41 -20.18
C ILE A 5 -59.34 18.01 -19.73
N TRP A 6 -60.13 16.93 -19.56
CA TRP A 6 -61.02 16.09 -20.40
C TRP A 6 -60.33 15.02 -21.28
N PHE A 7 -60.70 13.76 -21.02
CA PHE A 7 -60.44 12.49 -21.73
C PHE A 7 -61.10 12.43 -23.12
N PRO A 8 -60.78 11.41 -23.94
CA PRO A 8 -61.77 10.81 -24.83
C PRO A 8 -62.01 9.32 -24.55
N LYS A 9 -63.30 8.95 -24.55
CA LYS A 9 -63.87 7.61 -24.80
C LYS A 9 -64.15 7.44 -26.30
N TYR A 10 -64.41 6.22 -26.77
CA TYR A 10 -65.55 5.75 -27.62
C TYR A 10 -65.24 4.28 -28.05
N LEU A 11 -65.97 3.26 -27.53
CA LEU A 11 -67.14 2.53 -28.10
C LEU A 11 -66.78 1.59 -29.30
N TRP A 12 -67.20 0.31 -29.41
CA TRP A 12 -68.55 -0.26 -29.29
C TRP A 12 -68.59 -1.84 -29.29
N LYS A 13 -69.62 -2.37 -28.60
CA LYS A 13 -70.53 -3.52 -28.93
C LYS A 13 -70.08 -5.00 -28.95
N SER A 14 -70.43 -5.69 -27.85
CA SER A 14 -71.38 -6.82 -27.69
C SER A 14 -71.61 -7.90 -28.76
N LEU A 15 -71.46 -9.17 -28.36
CA LEU A 15 -72.36 -10.30 -28.72
C LEU A 15 -72.35 -11.39 -27.63
N VAL A 16 -73.53 -11.95 -27.35
CA VAL A 16 -73.89 -12.86 -26.23
C VAL A 16 -74.38 -14.19 -26.81
N PHE A 17 -73.90 -15.36 -26.31
CA PHE A 17 -74.69 -16.51 -25.78
C PHE A 17 -73.75 -17.71 -25.42
N PRO A 18 -74.15 -18.62 -24.50
CA PRO A 18 -73.28 -19.27 -23.53
C PRO A 18 -73.00 -20.76 -23.79
N MET A 19 -71.99 -21.30 -23.12
CA MET A 19 -71.85 -22.74 -22.90
C MET A 19 -71.51 -23.01 -21.44
N VAL A 20 -72.46 -23.61 -20.73
CA VAL A 20 -72.31 -24.18 -19.40
C VAL A 20 -71.42 -25.41 -19.53
N LEU A 21 -70.24 -25.39 -18.89
CA LEU A 21 -69.55 -26.63 -18.51
C LEU A 21 -69.00 -26.43 -17.10
N GLY A 22 -69.57 -27.18 -16.15
CA GLY A 22 -69.15 -27.16 -14.77
C GLY A 22 -67.75 -27.72 -14.60
N THR A 23 -66.84 -26.89 -14.09
CA THR A 23 -65.59 -27.35 -13.49
C THR A 23 -65.51 -26.79 -12.09
N TRP A 24 -65.49 -27.72 -11.13
CA TRP A 24 -65.33 -27.47 -9.71
C TRP A 24 -64.10 -26.60 -9.49
N MET A 25 -64.34 -25.33 -9.14
CA MET A 25 -63.32 -24.45 -8.60
C MET A 25 -62.95 -25.03 -7.23
N ARG A 26 -61.93 -25.89 -7.18
CA ARG A 26 -61.23 -26.21 -5.93
C ARG A 26 -60.60 -24.90 -5.47
N MET A 27 -61.32 -24.17 -4.63
CA MET A 27 -60.71 -23.26 -3.67
C MET A 27 -59.71 -24.11 -2.89
N GLY A 28 -58.43 -24.01 -3.23
CA GLY A 28 -57.37 -24.50 -2.37
C GLY A 28 -57.54 -23.79 -1.05
N ALA A 29 -57.92 -24.53 -0.01
CA ALA A 29 -57.87 -24.04 1.35
C ALA A 29 -56.46 -23.45 1.59
N PRO A 30 -56.34 -22.33 2.33
CA PRO A 30 -55.02 -21.88 2.74
C PRO A 30 -54.37 -23.06 3.49
N SER A 31 -53.14 -23.44 3.16
CA SER A 31 -52.49 -24.56 3.85
C SER A 31 -52.09 -24.10 5.25
N TRP A 32 -52.93 -24.42 6.23
CA TRP A 32 -52.73 -24.09 7.64
C TRP A 32 -51.77 -25.11 8.27
N ALA A 33 -50.47 -24.79 8.28
CA ALA A 33 -49.38 -25.21 9.18
C ALA A 33 -48.03 -25.20 8.45
N GLN A 34 -47.03 -24.44 8.92
CA GLN A 34 -45.67 -24.41 8.34
C GLN A 34 -44.62 -25.20 9.13
N ILE A 35 -44.98 -25.68 10.33
CA ILE A 35 -44.13 -26.53 11.17
C ILE A 35 -44.82 -27.88 11.29
N ILE A 36 -44.29 -28.87 10.59
CA ILE A 36 -44.89 -30.20 10.48
C ILE A 36 -43.87 -31.20 11.05
N PRO A 37 -44.15 -31.83 12.21
CA PRO A 37 -43.26 -32.84 12.76
C PRO A 37 -43.20 -34.08 11.85
N ASP A 38 -42.11 -34.82 11.93
CA ASP A 38 -42.05 -36.17 11.35
C ASP A 38 -42.14 -37.24 12.45
N ASN A 39 -42.16 -38.51 12.02
CA ASN A 39 -42.29 -39.66 12.91
C ASN A 39 -40.98 -40.46 13.07
N SER A 40 -39.83 -39.80 12.90
CA SER A 40 -38.51 -40.44 12.88
C SER A 40 -37.81 -40.53 14.24
N LEU A 41 -38.43 -40.05 15.32
CA LEU A 41 -37.87 -40.07 16.67
C LEU A 41 -38.54 -41.14 17.56
N PRO A 42 -37.86 -41.67 18.58
CA PRO A 42 -38.49 -42.55 19.57
C PRO A 42 -39.69 -41.91 20.28
N VAL A 43 -39.55 -40.65 20.67
CA VAL A 43 -40.63 -39.75 21.11
C VAL A 43 -40.67 -38.58 20.12
N ASN A 44 -41.73 -38.53 19.31
CA ASN A 44 -41.86 -37.56 18.24
C ASN A 44 -42.11 -36.14 18.73
N SER A 45 -41.77 -35.17 17.89
CA SER A 45 -42.11 -33.78 18.12
C SER A 45 -43.61 -33.58 17.98
N ILE A 46 -44.20 -32.77 18.85
CA ILE A 46 -45.63 -32.48 18.86
C ILE A 46 -45.81 -31.00 18.58
N VAL A 47 -46.58 -30.71 17.53
CA VAL A 47 -46.90 -29.34 17.11
C VAL A 47 -48.41 -29.24 16.92
N PRO A 48 -49.09 -28.24 17.51
CA PRO A 48 -50.50 -28.01 17.26
C PRO A 48 -50.75 -27.73 15.77
N GLY A 49 -51.74 -28.41 15.16
CA GLY A 49 -52.07 -28.19 13.75
C GLY A 49 -52.52 -26.76 13.48
N GLY A 50 -52.04 -26.16 12.38
CA GLY A 50 -52.44 -24.82 11.92
C GLY A 50 -52.01 -23.65 12.81
N CYS A 51 -51.05 -23.84 13.71
CA CYS A 51 -50.60 -22.78 14.61
C CYS A 51 -49.80 -21.67 13.89
N THR A 52 -50.04 -20.43 14.32
CA THR A 52 -49.16 -19.27 14.03
C THR A 52 -48.11 -19.09 15.14
N ASN A 53 -48.52 -19.32 16.40
CA ASN A 53 -47.66 -19.38 17.57
C ASN A 53 -47.58 -20.82 18.06
N CYS A 54 -46.59 -21.54 17.55
CA CYS A 54 -46.45 -22.97 17.70
C CYS A 54 -45.64 -23.29 18.96
N THR A 55 -46.31 -23.78 20.00
CA THR A 55 -45.64 -24.42 21.14
C THR A 55 -45.28 -25.84 20.76
N ILE A 56 -43.99 -26.10 20.58
CA ILE A 56 -43.42 -27.39 20.25
C ILE A 56 -43.16 -28.14 21.56
N THR A 57 -43.80 -29.29 21.72
CA THR A 57 -43.63 -30.20 22.87
C THR A 57 -43.22 -31.60 22.38
N GLY A 58 -43.14 -32.57 23.28
CA GLY A 58 -42.62 -33.90 22.96
C GLY A 58 -41.13 -33.82 22.59
N GLY A 59 -40.72 -34.56 21.57
CA GLY A 59 -39.32 -34.76 21.24
C GLY A 59 -38.67 -35.80 22.14
N THR A 60 -37.51 -36.31 21.71
CA THR A 60 -36.80 -37.33 22.48
C THR A 60 -35.72 -36.68 23.31
N GLN A 61 -35.84 -36.79 24.64
CA GLN A 61 -34.82 -36.30 25.55
C GLN A 61 -33.90 -37.44 25.97
N VAL A 62 -32.59 -37.24 25.82
CA VAL A 62 -31.56 -38.16 26.32
C VAL A 62 -30.58 -37.32 27.16
N GLY A 63 -30.68 -37.47 28.48
CA GLY A 63 -29.94 -36.61 29.42
C GLY A 63 -30.34 -35.14 29.30
N SER A 64 -29.36 -34.28 29.04
CA SER A 64 -29.54 -32.83 28.83
C SER A 64 -29.70 -32.43 27.35
N ASN A 65 -29.77 -33.40 26.44
CA ASN A 65 -30.01 -33.18 25.00
C ASN A 65 -31.47 -33.47 24.66
N LEU A 66 -32.13 -32.56 23.94
CA LEU A 66 -33.50 -32.71 23.44
C LEU A 66 -33.52 -32.69 21.90
N PHE A 67 -34.04 -33.76 21.29
CA PHE A 67 -34.08 -33.93 19.85
C PHE A 67 -35.48 -33.69 19.28
N HIS A 68 -35.55 -32.86 18.24
CA HIS A 68 -36.75 -32.56 17.45
C HIS A 68 -36.52 -32.82 15.96
N SER A 69 -37.56 -33.27 15.26
CA SER A 69 -37.49 -33.63 13.84
C SER A 69 -38.77 -33.24 13.13
N PHE A 70 -38.61 -32.62 11.96
CA PHE A 70 -39.70 -32.02 11.20
C PHE A 70 -39.58 -32.37 9.72
N THR A 71 -40.70 -32.64 9.06
CA THR A 71 -40.73 -32.68 7.59
C THR A 71 -40.66 -31.28 7.00
N GLN A 72 -41.29 -30.29 7.65
CA GLN A 72 -41.24 -28.89 7.27
C GLN A 72 -41.10 -28.01 8.50
N PHE A 73 -40.29 -26.95 8.40
CA PHE A 73 -40.10 -26.00 9.47
C PHE A 73 -39.94 -24.60 8.89
N SER A 74 -40.99 -23.78 8.96
CA SER A 74 -40.95 -22.36 8.64
C SER A 74 -41.79 -21.58 9.66
N VAL A 75 -41.38 -20.35 9.95
CA VAL A 75 -42.04 -19.47 10.92
C VAL A 75 -42.40 -18.19 10.20
N GLN A 76 -43.70 -17.91 10.10
CA GLN A 76 -44.21 -16.72 9.41
C GLN A 76 -43.95 -15.44 10.20
N THR A 77 -44.03 -14.30 9.51
CA THR A 77 -44.02 -12.97 10.12
C THR A 77 -45.04 -12.87 11.25
N GLY A 78 -44.60 -12.40 12.42
CA GLY A 78 -45.45 -12.27 13.61
C GLY A 78 -45.82 -13.59 14.30
N GLY A 79 -45.40 -14.74 13.75
CA GLY A 79 -45.54 -16.05 14.38
C GLY A 79 -44.37 -16.40 15.30
N SER A 80 -44.46 -17.55 15.96
CA SER A 80 -43.39 -18.07 16.82
C SER A 80 -43.31 -19.60 16.80
N ALA A 81 -42.08 -20.11 16.95
CA ALA A 81 -41.79 -21.51 17.26
C ALA A 81 -41.16 -21.57 18.65
N PHE A 82 -41.92 -22.04 19.63
CA PHE A 82 -41.51 -22.13 21.02
C PHE A 82 -41.21 -23.58 21.40
N PHE A 83 -39.93 -23.91 21.52
CA PHE A 83 -39.47 -25.17 22.10
C PHE A 83 -39.71 -25.14 23.61
N ASN A 84 -40.77 -25.81 24.07
CA ASN A 84 -41.15 -25.84 25.47
C ASN A 84 -40.36 -26.92 26.24
N ASN A 85 -39.05 -26.73 26.36
CA ASN A 85 -38.13 -27.64 27.03
C ASN A 85 -38.13 -27.47 28.56
N SER A 86 -37.68 -28.50 29.27
CA SER A 86 -37.27 -28.39 30.67
C SER A 86 -36.02 -27.50 30.81
N VAL A 87 -35.90 -26.78 31.94
CA VAL A 87 -34.70 -25.97 32.27
C VAL A 87 -33.43 -26.80 32.46
N THR A 88 -33.54 -28.13 32.59
CA THR A 88 -32.41 -29.07 32.66
C THR A 88 -31.83 -29.43 31.29
N VAL A 89 -32.48 -29.02 30.20
CA VAL A 89 -32.00 -29.22 28.83
C VAL A 89 -30.94 -28.17 28.52
N ASN A 90 -29.75 -28.63 28.11
CA ASN A 90 -28.64 -27.80 27.69
C ASN A 90 -28.61 -27.58 26.18
N ASN A 91 -28.99 -28.59 25.39
CA ASN A 91 -28.96 -28.51 23.93
C ASN A 91 -30.26 -29.02 23.34
N ILE A 92 -30.83 -28.24 22.42
CA ILE A 92 -31.94 -28.63 21.57
C ILE A 92 -31.38 -28.85 20.17
N PHE A 93 -31.56 -30.05 19.62
CA PHE A 93 -31.18 -30.40 18.26
C PHE A 93 -32.44 -30.56 17.41
N ALA A 94 -32.64 -29.66 16.45
CA ALA A 94 -33.75 -29.66 15.51
C ALA A 94 -33.25 -29.94 14.10
N ARG A 95 -33.85 -30.91 13.40
CA ARG A 95 -33.57 -31.20 11.99
C ARG A 95 -34.81 -31.09 11.11
N VAL A 96 -34.61 -30.73 9.85
CA VAL A 96 -35.64 -30.76 8.80
C VAL A 96 -35.31 -31.87 7.81
N THR A 97 -36.17 -32.89 7.72
CA THR A 97 -35.99 -34.09 6.88
C THR A 97 -36.66 -34.00 5.51
N GLY A 98 -37.56 -33.03 5.31
CA GLY A 98 -38.20 -32.80 4.00
C GLY A 98 -37.29 -32.09 3.00
N SER A 99 -37.82 -31.81 1.81
CA SER A 99 -37.08 -31.21 0.69
C SER A 99 -37.21 -29.68 0.57
N THR A 100 -37.86 -29.02 1.53
CA THR A 100 -38.12 -27.57 1.49
C THR A 100 -37.16 -26.81 2.40
N ALA A 101 -36.60 -25.71 1.89
CA ALA A 101 -35.84 -24.75 2.69
C ALA A 101 -36.71 -24.12 3.78
N SER A 102 -36.10 -23.72 4.90
CA SER A 102 -36.81 -23.07 6.01
C SER A 102 -36.82 -21.55 5.84
N THR A 103 -38.00 -20.94 5.89
CA THR A 103 -38.14 -19.48 6.01
C THR A 103 -38.54 -19.12 7.44
N ILE A 104 -37.70 -18.36 8.13
CA ILE A 104 -37.89 -17.90 9.51
C ILE A 104 -38.03 -16.39 9.49
N ASP A 105 -39.25 -15.88 9.60
CA ASP A 105 -39.54 -14.44 9.67
C ASP A 105 -40.27 -14.06 10.98
N GLY A 106 -40.32 -14.99 11.93
CA GLY A 106 -40.89 -14.80 13.28
C GLY A 106 -39.92 -15.18 14.40
N ILE A 107 -40.46 -15.56 15.55
CA ILE A 107 -39.66 -15.77 16.78
C ILE A 107 -39.28 -17.25 16.93
N LEU A 108 -37.99 -17.55 17.13
CA LEU A 108 -37.53 -18.84 17.68
C LEU A 108 -37.31 -18.69 19.18
N LYS A 109 -37.97 -19.51 20.00
CA LYS A 109 -37.97 -19.38 21.46
C LYS A 109 -37.67 -20.71 22.16
N ALA A 110 -36.94 -20.66 23.27
CA ALA A 110 -36.69 -21.81 24.15
C ALA A 110 -36.67 -21.38 25.63
N ASN A 111 -36.81 -22.34 26.54
CA ASN A 111 -36.75 -22.10 27.99
C ASN A 111 -35.31 -22.25 28.53
N GLY A 112 -35.04 -21.56 29.64
CA GLY A 112 -33.78 -21.69 30.38
C GLY A 112 -32.58 -21.18 29.59
N SER A 113 -31.44 -21.86 29.73
CA SER A 113 -30.16 -21.53 29.06
C SER A 113 -29.85 -22.45 27.87
N ALA A 114 -30.85 -23.11 27.30
CA ALA A 114 -30.65 -24.10 26.25
C ALA A 114 -30.05 -23.47 24.97
N ASN A 115 -29.07 -24.14 24.39
CA ASN A 115 -28.58 -23.90 23.03
C ASN A 115 -29.58 -24.48 22.01
N LEU A 116 -29.72 -23.85 20.85
CA LEU A 116 -30.51 -24.38 19.74
C LEU A 116 -29.63 -24.61 18.51
N PHE A 117 -29.59 -25.86 18.06
CA PHE A 117 -29.00 -26.29 16.80
C PHE A 117 -30.15 -26.57 15.83
N LEU A 118 -30.20 -25.85 14.72
CA LEU A 118 -31.20 -26.04 13.66
C LEU A 118 -30.49 -26.39 12.35
N ILE A 119 -30.73 -27.60 11.85
CA ILE A 119 -30.18 -28.04 10.55
C ILE A 119 -31.28 -28.22 9.51
N ASN A 120 -31.07 -27.65 8.31
CA ASN A 120 -31.88 -27.93 7.12
C ASN A 120 -30.98 -27.94 5.87
N PRO A 121 -30.67 -29.11 5.30
CA PRO A 121 -29.80 -29.23 4.13
C PRO A 121 -30.24 -28.41 2.91
N ASN A 122 -31.54 -28.11 2.80
CA ASN A 122 -32.11 -27.39 1.66
C ASN A 122 -31.94 -25.86 1.75
N GLY A 123 -31.54 -25.33 2.90
CA GLY A 123 -31.30 -23.89 3.09
C GLY A 123 -32.10 -23.26 4.23
N LEU A 124 -31.63 -22.09 4.66
CA LEU A 124 -32.24 -21.28 5.72
C LEU A 124 -32.37 -19.82 5.25
N THR A 125 -33.56 -19.24 5.36
CA THR A 125 -33.78 -17.80 5.10
C THR A 125 -34.36 -17.16 6.34
N PHE A 126 -33.63 -16.19 6.90
CA PHE A 126 -34.10 -15.35 7.99
C PHE A 126 -34.63 -14.04 7.42
N GLY A 127 -35.93 -13.79 7.57
CA GLY A 127 -36.56 -12.55 7.16
C GLY A 127 -36.31 -11.41 8.15
N SER A 128 -36.80 -10.21 7.83
CA SER A 128 -36.59 -9.01 8.65
C SER A 128 -37.28 -9.05 10.02
N GLY A 129 -38.30 -9.90 10.20
CA GLY A 129 -38.99 -10.14 11.47
C GLY A 129 -38.36 -11.25 12.32
N ALA A 130 -37.35 -11.95 11.80
CA ALA A 130 -36.69 -13.06 12.49
C ALA A 130 -36.07 -12.61 13.82
N THR A 131 -36.45 -13.26 14.92
CA THR A 131 -35.96 -12.93 16.26
C THR A 131 -35.61 -14.20 17.02
N LEU A 132 -34.50 -14.18 17.75
CA LEU A 132 -34.09 -15.27 18.64
C LEU A 132 -34.40 -14.88 20.10
N GLN A 133 -35.20 -15.70 20.78
CA GLN A 133 -35.50 -15.63 22.21
C GLN A 133 -34.99 -16.89 22.90
N LEU A 134 -33.67 -17.05 22.86
CA LEU A 134 -32.95 -18.20 23.42
C LEU A 134 -32.13 -17.73 24.63
N GLY A 135 -31.90 -18.62 25.60
CA GLY A 135 -30.99 -18.34 26.72
C GLY A 135 -29.54 -18.75 26.46
N GLY A 136 -29.32 -19.69 25.52
CA GLY A 136 -28.00 -20.16 25.10
C GLY A 136 -27.58 -19.67 23.70
N SER A 137 -26.66 -20.41 23.10
CA SER A 137 -26.15 -20.19 21.74
C SER A 137 -27.12 -20.65 20.66
N PHE A 138 -27.01 -20.05 19.47
CA PHE A 138 -27.74 -20.48 18.27
C PHE A 138 -26.78 -20.93 17.19
N ILE A 139 -26.99 -22.13 16.66
CA ILE A 139 -26.26 -22.69 15.53
C ILE A 139 -27.28 -23.02 14.44
N GLY A 140 -27.38 -22.15 13.44
CA GLY A 140 -28.18 -22.39 12.23
C GLY A 140 -27.29 -22.94 11.12
N SER A 141 -27.64 -24.10 10.57
CA SER A 141 -26.79 -24.74 9.56
C SER A 141 -27.56 -25.46 8.46
N THR A 142 -26.92 -25.66 7.32
CA THR A 142 -27.42 -26.50 6.22
C THR A 142 -26.65 -27.83 6.12
N ALA A 143 -26.09 -28.27 7.24
CA ALA A 143 -25.48 -29.59 7.38
C ALA A 143 -26.53 -30.70 7.14
N ALA A 144 -26.06 -31.81 6.57
CA ALA A 144 -26.81 -33.04 6.43
C ALA A 144 -27.05 -33.73 7.78
N SER A 145 -26.13 -33.59 8.73
CA SER A 145 -26.23 -34.25 10.04
C SER A 145 -25.34 -33.61 11.11
N ILE A 146 -25.62 -33.94 12.37
CA ILE A 146 -24.81 -33.59 13.54
C ILE A 146 -24.12 -34.85 14.05
N HIS A 147 -22.80 -34.78 14.23
CA HIS A 147 -21.96 -35.88 14.76
C HIS A 147 -21.69 -35.68 16.24
N PHE A 148 -21.69 -36.77 17.00
CA PHE A 148 -21.46 -36.77 18.45
C PHE A 148 -20.20 -37.53 18.84
N GLN A 149 -19.67 -37.24 20.03
CA GLN A 149 -18.39 -37.77 20.51
C GLN A 149 -18.34 -39.31 20.60
N ASP A 150 -19.48 -39.96 20.80
CA ASP A 150 -19.59 -41.43 20.86
C ASP A 150 -19.78 -42.09 19.49
N GLY A 151 -19.69 -41.31 18.40
CA GLY A 151 -19.87 -41.80 17.03
C GLY A 151 -21.32 -41.88 16.57
N SER A 152 -22.30 -41.53 17.41
CA SER A 152 -23.69 -41.42 16.96
C SER A 152 -23.91 -40.22 16.04
N GLU A 153 -24.93 -40.30 15.19
CA GLU A 153 -25.25 -39.27 14.19
C GLU A 153 -26.75 -38.93 14.18
N PHE A 154 -27.06 -37.64 14.11
CA PHE A 154 -28.42 -37.12 13.95
C PHE A 154 -28.59 -36.53 12.55
N SER A 155 -29.09 -37.33 11.60
CA SER A 155 -29.13 -37.02 10.16
C SER A 155 -30.48 -36.54 9.62
N ALA A 156 -30.47 -35.50 8.80
CA ALA A 156 -31.62 -34.99 8.05
C ALA A 156 -31.87 -35.73 6.72
N LEU A 157 -30.82 -36.29 6.09
CA LEU A 157 -30.93 -36.96 4.78
C LEU A 157 -31.28 -38.45 4.88
N ALA A 158 -30.79 -39.13 5.93
CA ALA A 158 -31.08 -40.52 6.22
C ALA A 158 -31.68 -40.64 7.62
N PRO A 159 -32.91 -40.13 7.85
CA PRO A 159 -33.54 -40.22 9.15
C PRO A 159 -33.80 -41.71 9.48
N GLN A 160 -32.99 -42.27 10.37
CA GLN A 160 -33.21 -43.64 10.83
C GLN A 160 -34.51 -43.74 11.63
N ALA A 161 -35.22 -44.87 11.52
CA ALA A 161 -36.49 -45.06 12.20
C ALA A 161 -36.36 -45.07 13.74
N LYS A 162 -35.18 -45.46 14.30
CA LYS A 162 -34.83 -45.45 15.74
C LYS A 162 -33.30 -45.49 15.98
N PRO A 163 -32.54 -44.40 15.79
CA PRO A 163 -31.11 -44.39 16.10
C PRO A 163 -30.87 -44.43 17.61
N LEU A 164 -29.69 -44.91 18.02
CA LEU A 164 -29.19 -44.79 19.40
C LEU A 164 -28.85 -43.31 19.64
N LEU A 165 -29.80 -42.56 20.23
CA LEU A 165 -29.60 -41.16 20.60
C LEU A 165 -28.73 -41.05 21.86
N THR A 166 -28.02 -39.93 22.02
CA THR A 166 -26.92 -39.83 23.00
C THR A 166 -26.99 -38.63 23.95
N MET A 167 -26.35 -38.80 25.11
CA MET A 167 -25.98 -37.73 26.05
C MET A 167 -24.65 -37.03 25.67
N SER A 168 -23.90 -37.57 24.73
CA SER A 168 -22.59 -37.07 24.31
C SER A 168 -22.69 -35.65 23.72
N ALA A 169 -21.60 -34.88 23.83
CA ALA A 169 -21.53 -33.56 23.22
C ALA A 169 -21.45 -33.67 21.68
N PRO A 170 -22.06 -32.74 20.93
CA PRO A 170 -21.87 -32.65 19.49
C PRO A 170 -20.42 -32.24 19.21
N VAL A 171 -19.80 -32.92 18.27
CA VAL A 171 -18.40 -32.73 17.88
C VAL A 171 -18.26 -32.23 16.45
N GLY A 172 -19.33 -32.25 15.64
CA GLY A 172 -19.26 -31.71 14.29
C GLY A 172 -20.59 -31.62 13.54
N LEU A 173 -20.54 -30.88 12.44
CA LEU A 173 -21.58 -30.71 11.43
C LEU A 173 -21.08 -31.33 10.13
N GLN A 174 -21.77 -32.37 9.67
CA GLN A 174 -21.42 -33.06 8.42
C GLN A 174 -22.30 -32.53 7.29
N TYR A 175 -21.66 -32.03 6.24
CA TYR A 175 -22.30 -31.48 5.06
C TYR A 175 -22.52 -32.55 3.99
N GLY A 176 -23.57 -32.37 3.18
CA GLY A 176 -23.85 -33.17 2.00
C GLY A 176 -23.23 -32.57 0.73
N ALA A 177 -23.48 -33.18 -0.43
CA ALA A 177 -22.81 -32.81 -1.68
C ALA A 177 -23.10 -31.38 -2.14
N SER A 178 -24.28 -30.84 -1.79
CA SER A 178 -24.71 -29.48 -2.17
C SER A 178 -25.48 -28.84 -1.02
N PRO A 179 -24.79 -28.27 -0.03
CA PRO A 179 -25.43 -27.58 1.08
C PRO A 179 -26.24 -26.37 0.58
N GLY A 180 -27.47 -26.22 1.06
CA GLY A 180 -28.31 -25.07 0.73
C GLY A 180 -27.73 -23.74 1.20
N ALA A 181 -28.19 -22.63 0.61
CA ALA A 181 -27.75 -21.30 1.00
C ALA A 181 -28.37 -20.85 2.34
N ILE A 182 -27.69 -19.94 3.03
CA ILE A 182 -28.21 -19.21 4.18
C ILE A 182 -28.36 -17.73 3.81
N GLN A 183 -29.55 -17.17 4.03
CA GLN A 183 -29.83 -15.76 3.78
C GLN A 183 -30.35 -15.07 5.03
N VAL A 184 -29.89 -13.84 5.29
CA VAL A 184 -30.38 -12.98 6.38
C VAL A 184 -30.79 -11.64 5.80
N ASN A 185 -32.07 -11.35 5.82
CA ASN A 185 -32.66 -10.13 5.25
C ASN A 185 -32.96 -9.12 6.35
N GLY A 186 -32.71 -7.84 6.09
CA GLY A 186 -33.00 -6.77 7.03
C GLY A 186 -33.04 -5.40 6.35
N SER A 187 -33.32 -4.37 7.14
CA SER A 187 -33.44 -2.98 6.66
C SER A 187 -32.10 -2.23 6.60
N GLY A 188 -30.98 -2.88 6.95
CA GLY A 188 -29.66 -2.27 7.06
C GLY A 188 -29.25 -1.94 8.50
N ASN A 189 -28.02 -1.46 8.65
CA ASN A 189 -27.36 -1.27 9.94
C ASN A 189 -27.61 0.10 10.58
N ASN A 190 -28.06 1.11 9.81
CA ASN A 190 -28.31 2.49 10.25
C ASN A 190 -27.14 3.10 11.06
N LEU A 191 -25.91 2.66 10.78
CA LEU A 191 -24.70 3.18 11.40
C LEU A 191 -24.40 4.56 10.84
N LYS A 192 -23.83 5.41 11.69
CA LYS A 192 -23.41 6.76 11.30
C LYS A 192 -21.98 7.03 11.74
N LEU A 193 -21.23 7.73 10.91
CA LEU A 193 -19.90 8.19 11.22
C LEU A 193 -19.96 9.55 11.93
N GLY A 194 -19.35 9.64 13.11
CA GLY A 194 -19.17 10.89 13.85
C GLY A 194 -18.02 11.74 13.31
N SER A 195 -17.90 12.97 13.81
CA SER A 195 -16.87 13.94 13.41
C SER A 195 -15.42 13.50 13.65
N SER A 196 -15.21 12.46 14.46
CA SER A 196 -13.91 11.89 14.80
C SER A 196 -13.77 10.44 14.33
N PHE A 197 -14.49 10.05 13.28
CA PHE A 197 -14.58 8.66 12.79
C PHE A 197 -15.16 7.67 13.83
N SER A 198 -15.79 8.17 14.89
CA SER A 198 -16.50 7.32 15.85
C SER A 198 -17.76 6.72 15.24
N ILE A 199 -18.01 5.45 15.51
CA ILE A 199 -19.18 4.76 15.00
C ILE A 199 -20.34 4.99 15.98
N ASN A 200 -21.36 5.71 15.52
CA ASN A 200 -22.62 5.79 16.23
C ASN A 200 -23.49 4.59 15.89
N ARG A 201 -23.69 3.74 16.89
CA ARG A 201 -24.49 2.50 16.84
C ARG A 201 -25.82 2.57 17.59
N SER A 202 -26.23 3.75 18.09
CA SER A 202 -27.43 3.87 18.93
C SER A 202 -28.72 3.51 18.19
N ALA A 203 -28.76 3.72 16.88
CA ALA A 203 -29.90 3.43 16.03
C ALA A 203 -29.75 2.14 15.21
N ARG A 204 -28.74 1.32 15.51
CA ARG A 204 -28.50 0.04 14.83
C ARG A 204 -29.51 -1.02 15.27
N PRO A 205 -30.26 -1.66 14.35
CA PRO A 205 -31.10 -2.80 14.69
C PRO A 205 -30.24 -4.01 15.08
N LYS A 206 -30.65 -4.75 16.12
CA LYS A 206 -29.92 -5.95 16.57
C LYS A 206 -29.98 -7.11 15.55
N GLY A 207 -31.09 -7.21 14.80
CA GLY A 207 -31.36 -8.36 13.93
C GLY A 207 -31.36 -9.67 14.70
N LEU A 208 -30.72 -10.71 14.15
CA LEU A 208 -30.52 -11.98 14.85
C LEU A 208 -29.54 -11.77 16.00
N ALA A 209 -30.00 -11.97 17.23
CA ALA A 209 -29.23 -11.69 18.43
C ALA A 209 -29.32 -12.82 19.46
N VAL A 210 -28.19 -13.20 20.04
CA VAL A 210 -28.11 -14.15 21.17
C VAL A 210 -27.84 -13.41 22.48
N GLN A 211 -27.98 -14.11 23.61
CA GLN A 211 -27.63 -13.55 24.91
C GLN A 211 -26.14 -13.22 25.02
N PRO A 212 -25.76 -12.28 25.91
CA PRO A 212 -24.35 -11.93 26.08
C PRO A 212 -23.45 -13.14 26.37
N GLY A 213 -22.26 -13.16 25.76
CA GLY A 213 -21.28 -14.25 25.87
C GLY A 213 -21.58 -15.49 25.02
N GLN A 214 -22.78 -15.61 24.44
CA GLN A 214 -23.18 -16.77 23.64
C GLN A 214 -22.67 -16.71 22.19
N THR A 215 -22.75 -17.84 21.50
CA THR A 215 -22.36 -17.95 20.08
C THR A 215 -23.58 -17.88 19.17
N LEU A 216 -23.45 -17.10 18.10
CA LEU A 216 -24.35 -17.06 16.96
C LEU A 216 -23.59 -17.58 15.74
N ALA A 217 -23.88 -18.81 15.33
CA ALA A 217 -23.23 -19.46 14.20
C ALA A 217 -24.19 -19.65 13.02
N LEU A 218 -23.77 -19.25 11.82
CA LEU A 218 -24.46 -19.50 10.55
C LEU A 218 -23.51 -20.19 9.59
N VAL A 219 -23.76 -21.48 9.31
CA VAL A 219 -22.83 -22.30 8.53
C VAL A 219 -23.54 -23.18 7.53
N GLY A 220 -23.28 -22.96 6.24
CA GLY A 220 -24.03 -23.65 5.20
C GLY A 220 -23.31 -23.64 3.87
N GLY A 221 -24.07 -23.67 2.77
CA GLY A 221 -23.57 -23.29 1.45
C GLY A 221 -23.23 -21.79 1.42
N ASP A 222 -23.61 -21.07 0.37
CA ASP A 222 -23.37 -19.62 0.32
C ASP A 222 -24.13 -18.90 1.45
N VAL A 223 -23.47 -17.93 2.10
CA VAL A 223 -24.06 -17.13 3.19
C VAL A 223 -24.19 -15.67 2.77
N THR A 224 -25.41 -15.13 2.72
CA THR A 224 -25.65 -13.74 2.30
C THR A 224 -26.47 -12.97 3.33
N LEU A 225 -25.93 -11.85 3.79
CA LEU A 225 -26.64 -10.85 4.58
C LEU A 225 -27.05 -9.70 3.66
N GLN A 226 -28.34 -9.52 3.42
CA GLN A 226 -28.90 -8.41 2.65
C GLN A 226 -29.57 -7.42 3.58
N GLY A 227 -28.82 -6.39 4.01
CA GLY A 227 -29.25 -5.48 5.08
C GLY A 227 -29.50 -6.17 6.42
N GLY A 228 -29.16 -7.46 6.53
CA GLY A 228 -29.29 -8.27 7.73
C GLY A 228 -28.27 -7.88 8.79
N ASN A 229 -28.67 -7.97 10.06
CA ASN A 229 -27.82 -7.65 11.19
C ASN A 229 -27.67 -8.88 12.09
N LEU A 230 -26.43 -9.20 12.47
CA LEU A 230 -26.10 -10.25 13.45
C LEU A 230 -25.49 -9.59 14.69
N THR A 231 -25.89 -10.05 15.88
CA THR A 231 -25.42 -9.50 17.15
C THR A 231 -25.10 -10.60 18.17
N ALA A 232 -23.88 -10.57 18.71
CA ALA A 232 -23.47 -11.44 19.83
C ALA A 232 -22.63 -10.62 20.83
N ASP A 233 -23.31 -9.90 21.73
CA ASP A 233 -22.68 -9.03 22.75
C ASP A 233 -21.68 -9.82 23.61
N ARG A 234 -20.38 -9.47 23.57
CA ARG A 234 -19.27 -10.23 24.23
C ARG A 234 -19.14 -11.70 23.83
N GLY A 235 -19.93 -12.14 22.86
CA GLY A 235 -20.05 -13.52 22.47
C GLY A 235 -19.17 -13.85 21.29
N ARG A 236 -19.67 -14.73 20.43
CA ARG A 236 -19.02 -15.09 19.16
C ARG A 236 -20.01 -15.01 18.01
N VAL A 237 -19.57 -14.46 16.89
CA VAL A 237 -20.24 -14.70 15.60
C VAL A 237 -19.33 -15.58 14.76
N GLU A 238 -19.85 -16.71 14.31
CA GLU A 238 -19.15 -17.71 13.50
C GLU A 238 -19.90 -17.84 12.17
N ILE A 239 -19.28 -17.43 11.06
CA ILE A 239 -19.86 -17.61 9.71
C ILE A 239 -18.98 -18.54 8.89
N GLY A 240 -19.58 -19.58 8.34
CA GLY A 240 -18.87 -20.48 7.43
C GLY A 240 -19.67 -20.78 6.17
N SER A 241 -18.99 -20.78 5.03
CA SER A 241 -19.56 -21.23 3.77
C SER A 241 -18.78 -22.44 3.26
N VAL A 242 -19.40 -23.62 3.31
CA VAL A 242 -18.81 -24.94 3.05
C VAL A 242 -19.52 -25.56 1.86
N GLN A 243 -18.75 -26.22 1.00
CA GLN A 243 -19.25 -26.91 -0.18
C GLN A 243 -18.84 -28.39 -0.16
N GLY A 244 -19.67 -29.24 -0.73
CA GLY A 244 -19.41 -30.68 -0.80
C GLY A 244 -19.49 -31.41 0.55
N ASN A 245 -19.14 -32.69 0.52
CA ASN A 245 -19.23 -33.59 1.67
C ASN A 245 -18.08 -33.34 2.67
N GLN A 246 -18.22 -32.34 3.54
CA GLN A 246 -17.16 -31.92 4.47
C GLN A 246 -17.65 -31.92 5.91
N LEU A 247 -16.71 -32.11 6.85
CA LEU A 247 -16.97 -32.04 8.28
C LEU A 247 -16.44 -30.72 8.83
N VAL A 248 -17.31 -29.99 9.54
CA VAL A 248 -16.91 -28.84 10.36
C VAL A 248 -16.97 -29.25 11.81
N SER A 249 -15.88 -29.10 12.55
CA SER A 249 -15.85 -29.50 13.96
C SER A 249 -16.54 -28.46 14.85
N LEU A 250 -17.19 -28.93 15.91
CA LEU A 250 -17.82 -28.13 16.94
C LEU A 250 -17.07 -28.35 18.25
N THR A 251 -16.57 -27.27 18.84
CA THR A 251 -15.90 -27.31 20.14
C THR A 251 -16.66 -26.42 21.13
N PRO A 252 -17.20 -26.97 22.22
CA PRO A 252 -17.84 -26.17 23.27
C PRO A 252 -16.83 -25.20 23.91
N THR A 253 -17.28 -23.99 24.22
CA THR A 253 -16.56 -23.00 25.01
C THR A 253 -17.37 -22.65 26.26
N ASN A 254 -16.74 -22.02 27.26
CA ASN A 254 -17.44 -21.64 28.49
C ASN A 254 -17.67 -20.11 28.57
N PRO A 255 -18.88 -19.59 28.26
CA PRO A 255 -19.97 -20.22 27.51
C PRO A 255 -19.73 -20.21 25.98
N GLY A 256 -20.59 -20.88 25.21
CA GLY A 256 -20.62 -20.80 23.74
C GLY A 256 -20.02 -21.99 22.98
N TRP A 257 -19.67 -21.74 21.71
CA TRP A 257 -19.10 -22.70 20.77
C TRP A 257 -18.04 -22.01 19.89
N THR A 258 -17.12 -22.79 19.34
CA THR A 258 -16.27 -22.38 18.23
C THR A 258 -16.19 -23.49 17.19
N LEU A 259 -15.95 -23.10 15.94
CA LEU A 259 -15.99 -24.00 14.79
C LEU A 259 -14.60 -24.17 14.19
N GLY A 260 -14.25 -25.41 13.86
CA GLY A 260 -13.00 -25.78 13.19
C GLY A 260 -13.23 -26.27 11.77
N TYR A 261 -12.32 -25.91 10.87
CA TYR A 261 -12.42 -26.18 9.43
C TYR A 261 -11.21 -26.97 8.91
N ASP A 262 -10.43 -27.59 9.80
CA ASP A 262 -9.18 -28.28 9.45
C ASP A 262 -9.41 -29.47 8.51
N SER A 263 -10.63 -30.02 8.49
CA SER A 263 -11.05 -31.11 7.59
C SER A 263 -11.84 -30.63 6.36
N ALA A 264 -12.01 -29.32 6.19
CA ALA A 264 -12.75 -28.71 5.10
C ALA A 264 -11.78 -28.10 4.06
N SER A 265 -12.07 -28.29 2.78
CA SER A 265 -11.21 -27.86 1.66
C SER A 265 -11.96 -27.15 0.54
N ALA A 266 -13.30 -27.16 0.56
CA ALA A 266 -14.14 -26.58 -0.49
C ALA A 266 -15.13 -25.65 0.19
N PHE A 267 -15.10 -24.40 -0.24
CA PHE A 267 -15.83 -23.32 0.41
C PHE A 267 -16.67 -22.55 -0.62
N GLY A 268 -17.75 -21.94 -0.14
CA GLY A 268 -18.63 -21.08 -0.93
C GLY A 268 -18.44 -19.60 -0.60
N ASP A 269 -19.33 -18.75 -1.08
CA ASP A 269 -19.20 -17.29 -0.93
C ASP A 269 -19.96 -16.75 0.28
N ILE A 270 -19.39 -15.70 0.87
CA ILE A 270 -19.98 -14.93 1.96
C ILE A 270 -20.14 -13.47 1.51
N ARG A 271 -21.34 -12.91 1.63
CA ARG A 271 -21.65 -11.55 1.16
C ARG A 271 -22.40 -10.74 2.21
N LEU A 272 -21.93 -9.53 2.48
CA LEU A 272 -22.60 -8.51 3.27
C LEU A 272 -22.91 -7.31 2.37
N LEU A 273 -24.20 -7.11 2.11
CA LEU A 273 -24.72 -6.16 1.13
C LEU A 273 -25.77 -5.25 1.76
N LYS A 274 -26.08 -4.12 1.10
CA LYS A 274 -27.15 -3.19 1.49
C LYS A 274 -27.07 -2.76 2.96
N ALA A 275 -25.91 -2.28 3.39
CA ALA A 275 -25.63 -1.90 4.77
C ALA A 275 -25.90 -3.03 5.80
N ALA A 276 -25.53 -4.27 5.49
CA ALA A 276 -25.55 -5.37 6.47
C ALA A 276 -24.54 -5.13 7.60
N SER A 277 -24.70 -5.82 8.74
CA SER A 277 -23.64 -5.77 9.76
C SER A 277 -23.53 -6.98 10.67
N ILE A 278 -22.31 -7.22 11.15
CA ILE A 278 -21.99 -8.20 12.20
C ILE A 278 -21.38 -7.42 13.37
N ASP A 279 -21.95 -7.55 14.56
CA ASP A 279 -21.52 -6.77 15.73
C ASP A 279 -21.37 -7.66 16.98
N THR A 280 -20.16 -7.69 17.55
CA THR A 280 -19.85 -8.35 18.83
C THR A 280 -19.53 -7.37 19.95
N SER A 281 -19.76 -6.08 19.71
CA SER A 281 -19.40 -4.99 20.62
C SER A 281 -20.33 -4.92 21.83
N SER A 282 -19.75 -4.67 23.01
CA SER A 282 -20.48 -4.58 24.28
C SER A 282 -20.55 -3.16 24.82
N THR A 283 -21.60 -2.83 25.59
CA THR A 283 -21.63 -1.62 26.44
C THR A 283 -20.90 -1.80 27.77
N SER A 284 -20.48 -3.03 28.08
CA SER A 284 -19.79 -3.39 29.31
C SER A 284 -18.35 -3.84 29.00
N ALA A 285 -17.50 -4.11 30.00
CA ALA A 285 -16.09 -4.51 29.81
C ALA A 285 -15.88 -5.62 28.74
N GLY A 286 -15.01 -5.39 27.76
CA GLY A 286 -14.65 -6.35 26.70
C GLY A 286 -15.52 -6.28 25.43
N ASN A 287 -15.15 -7.04 24.40
CA ASN A 287 -15.96 -7.34 23.22
C ASN A 287 -16.01 -8.87 22.98
N GLY A 288 -16.74 -9.30 21.93
CA GLY A 288 -16.76 -10.68 21.45
C GLY A 288 -15.92 -10.90 20.18
N ALA A 289 -15.72 -12.16 19.78
CA ALA A 289 -14.91 -12.52 18.60
C ALA A 289 -15.77 -12.74 17.34
N ILE A 290 -15.22 -12.42 16.17
CA ILE A 290 -15.83 -12.75 14.88
C ILE A 290 -14.91 -13.69 14.12
N LYS A 291 -15.43 -14.80 13.61
CA LYS A 291 -14.70 -15.73 12.75
C LYS A 291 -15.48 -15.98 11.47
N ILE A 292 -14.79 -15.87 10.34
CA ILE A 292 -15.34 -16.09 9.00
C ILE A 292 -14.47 -17.09 8.24
N GLN A 293 -15.09 -18.12 7.66
CA GLN A 293 -14.45 -19.09 6.79
C GLN A 293 -15.22 -19.23 5.47
N GLY A 294 -14.58 -19.01 4.33
CA GLY A 294 -15.25 -19.14 3.02
C GLY A 294 -14.28 -19.28 1.85
N ARG A 295 -14.80 -19.24 0.62
CA ARG A 295 -14.00 -19.05 -0.59
C ARG A 295 -13.73 -17.57 -0.79
N SER A 296 -14.79 -16.77 -0.74
CA SER A 296 -14.68 -15.31 -0.82
C SER A 296 -15.57 -14.61 0.21
N LEU A 297 -15.12 -13.44 0.68
CA LEU A 297 -15.89 -12.52 1.50
C LEU A 297 -16.03 -11.17 0.78
N GLN A 298 -17.27 -10.70 0.60
CA GLN A 298 -17.57 -9.37 0.07
C GLN A 298 -18.27 -8.52 1.14
N VAL A 299 -17.71 -7.35 1.44
CA VAL A 299 -18.30 -6.32 2.31
C VAL A 299 -18.52 -5.06 1.50
N GLN A 300 -19.77 -4.76 1.17
CA GLN A 300 -20.13 -3.70 0.22
C GLN A 300 -21.35 -2.90 0.71
N ASP A 301 -21.58 -1.73 0.10
CA ASP A 301 -22.77 -0.89 0.27
C ASP A 301 -22.91 -0.38 1.72
N GLY A 302 -21.80 0.03 2.35
CA GLY A 302 -21.81 0.51 3.74
C GLY A 302 -22.01 -0.61 4.77
N SER A 303 -21.70 -1.85 4.40
CA SER A 303 -21.75 -2.98 5.33
C SER A 303 -20.55 -3.00 6.29
N ALA A 304 -20.72 -3.57 7.48
CA ALA A 304 -19.69 -3.50 8.52
C ALA A 304 -19.53 -4.77 9.36
N LEU A 305 -18.28 -5.11 9.70
CA LEU A 305 -17.93 -6.05 10.78
C LEU A 305 -17.36 -5.23 11.95
N LEU A 306 -17.92 -5.37 13.14
CA LEU A 306 -17.63 -4.54 14.30
C LEU A 306 -17.27 -5.38 15.53
N GLY A 307 -16.09 -5.13 16.10
CA GLY A 307 -15.64 -5.66 17.39
C GLY A 307 -15.15 -4.54 18.31
N ILE A 308 -16.06 -3.73 18.86
CA ILE A 308 -15.73 -2.56 19.69
C ILE A 308 -15.64 -2.96 21.17
N THR A 309 -14.49 -2.73 21.80
CA THR A 309 -14.14 -3.12 23.18
C THR A 309 -14.36 -1.96 24.16
N LEU A 310 -15.54 -1.85 24.78
CA LEU A 310 -15.80 -0.74 25.71
C LEU A 310 -15.28 -1.02 27.15
N ASN A 311 -14.93 0.07 27.86
CA ASN A 311 -14.54 0.13 29.28
C ASN A 311 -13.17 -0.46 29.66
N THR A 312 -13.09 -1.77 29.95
CA THR A 312 -11.89 -2.48 30.44
C THR A 312 -11.78 -3.85 29.76
N GLY A 313 -10.56 -4.40 29.64
CA GLY A 313 -10.29 -5.71 29.02
C GLY A 313 -9.59 -5.62 27.66
N GLN A 314 -9.24 -6.78 27.09
CA GLN A 314 -8.63 -6.91 25.76
C GLN A 314 -9.70 -7.20 24.69
N GLY A 315 -9.58 -6.55 23.55
CA GLY A 315 -10.40 -6.87 22.39
C GLY A 315 -10.09 -8.26 21.85
N GLN A 316 -11.13 -9.10 21.74
CA GLN A 316 -11.15 -10.32 20.97
C GLN A 316 -11.00 -10.03 19.47
N PRO A 317 -10.42 -10.98 18.71
CA PRO A 317 -10.06 -10.74 17.33
C PRO A 317 -11.23 -10.89 16.35
N ILE A 318 -11.07 -10.24 15.19
CA ILE A 318 -11.78 -10.60 13.96
C ILE A 318 -10.83 -11.47 13.12
N THR A 319 -11.22 -12.70 12.81
CA THR A 319 -10.43 -13.64 12.01
C THR A 319 -11.17 -14.03 10.75
N ILE A 320 -10.56 -13.82 9.59
CA ILE A 320 -11.19 -14.05 8.28
C ILE A 320 -10.25 -14.89 7.44
N ASN A 321 -10.70 -16.10 7.12
CA ASN A 321 -9.99 -17.05 6.29
C ASN A 321 -10.81 -17.33 5.03
N THR A 322 -10.22 -16.99 3.89
CA THR A 322 -10.81 -17.23 2.58
C THR A 322 -9.78 -17.91 1.68
N THR A 323 -10.21 -18.70 0.70
CA THR A 323 -9.27 -19.34 -0.23
C THR A 323 -9.00 -18.50 -1.47
N ASP A 324 -9.93 -17.63 -1.85
CA ASP A 324 -9.89 -16.83 -3.07
C ASP A 324 -9.78 -15.35 -2.74
N LYS A 325 -10.81 -14.72 -2.12
CA LYS A 325 -10.84 -13.26 -2.04
C LYS A 325 -11.48 -12.65 -0.79
N ILE A 326 -10.92 -11.53 -0.31
CA ILE A 326 -11.59 -10.60 0.61
C ILE A 326 -11.73 -9.26 -0.10
N GLN A 327 -12.96 -8.73 -0.21
CA GLN A 327 -13.24 -7.44 -0.81
C GLN A 327 -13.96 -6.52 0.17
N VAL A 328 -13.40 -5.34 0.43
CA VAL A 328 -14.05 -4.25 1.17
C VAL A 328 -14.23 -3.08 0.20
N LEU A 329 -15.48 -2.83 -0.20
CA LEU A 329 -15.78 -2.01 -1.36
C LEU A 329 -16.63 -0.80 -0.98
N GLY A 330 -16.09 0.39 -1.25
CA GLY A 330 -16.85 1.62 -1.35
C GLY A 330 -17.47 2.12 -0.04
N PHE A 331 -18.49 2.97 -0.22
CA PHE A 331 -19.31 3.54 0.83
C PHE A 331 -20.75 3.70 0.34
N GLN A 332 -21.67 3.92 1.27
CA GLN A 332 -23.05 4.32 0.97
C GLN A 332 -23.28 5.76 1.45
N GLY A 333 -24.09 6.53 0.72
CA GLY A 333 -24.46 7.90 1.10
C GLY A 333 -23.88 8.94 0.16
N ALA A 334 -24.66 10.00 -0.11
CA ALA A 334 -24.32 11.02 -1.11
C ALA A 334 -23.70 12.29 -0.51
N THR A 335 -23.81 12.47 0.82
CA THR A 335 -23.33 13.66 1.53
C THR A 335 -22.46 13.26 2.70
N ALA A 336 -21.53 14.11 3.12
CA ALA A 336 -20.64 13.83 4.25
C ALA A 336 -21.37 13.42 5.55
N SER A 337 -22.61 13.89 5.77
CA SER A 337 -23.42 13.55 6.94
C SER A 337 -24.19 12.23 6.84
N THR A 338 -24.32 11.67 5.63
CA THR A 338 -25.00 10.39 5.37
C THR A 338 -24.04 9.29 4.92
N LEU A 339 -22.77 9.64 4.74
CA LEU A 339 -21.74 8.76 4.22
C LEU A 339 -21.31 7.73 5.27
N PHE A 340 -21.37 6.47 4.89
CA PHE A 340 -20.91 5.36 5.70
C PHE A 340 -20.09 4.36 4.85
N PRO A 341 -18.79 4.20 5.12
CA PRO A 341 -17.92 3.29 4.38
C PRO A 341 -18.18 1.82 4.71
N SER A 342 -17.90 0.95 3.74
CA SER A 342 -17.78 -0.47 4.00
C SER A 342 -16.53 -0.74 4.83
N MET A 343 -16.64 -1.51 5.92
CA MET A 343 -15.52 -1.65 6.86
C MET A 343 -15.42 -2.97 7.61
N ILE A 344 -14.20 -3.31 7.99
CA ILE A 344 -13.88 -4.31 9.02
C ILE A 344 -13.16 -3.57 10.14
N LEU A 345 -13.75 -3.55 11.35
CA LEU A 345 -13.28 -2.67 12.40
C LEU A 345 -13.27 -3.31 13.80
N THR A 346 -12.15 -3.12 14.49
CA THR A 346 -12.04 -3.24 15.94
C THR A 346 -11.65 -1.88 16.52
N ASP A 347 -12.28 -1.46 17.62
CA ASP A 347 -12.02 -0.16 18.28
C ASP A 347 -12.28 -0.29 19.78
N PRO A 348 -11.41 0.16 20.69
CA PRO A 348 -11.71 0.23 22.12
C PRO A 348 -12.78 1.30 22.49
N GLY A 349 -13.25 2.09 21.52
CA GLY A 349 -14.36 3.05 21.68
C GLY A 349 -13.99 4.28 22.52
N LEU A 350 -14.80 5.34 22.42
CA LEU A 350 -14.46 6.70 22.90
C LEU A 350 -14.12 6.83 24.40
N ASN A 351 -14.63 5.93 25.24
CA ASN A 351 -14.46 5.99 26.71
C ASN A 351 -13.40 5.02 27.25
N ALA A 352 -12.63 4.37 26.37
CA ALA A 352 -11.58 3.45 26.81
C ALA A 352 -10.49 4.19 27.61
N THR A 353 -10.18 3.65 28.79
CA THR A 353 -9.03 4.10 29.58
C THR A 353 -7.72 3.68 28.92
N ALA A 354 -6.58 4.16 29.41
CA ALA A 354 -5.27 3.78 28.89
C ALA A 354 -4.97 2.26 28.98
N ALA A 355 -5.75 1.50 29.76
CA ALA A 355 -5.59 0.06 29.94
C ALA A 355 -6.33 -0.82 28.90
N VAL A 356 -7.13 -0.23 28.01
CA VAL A 356 -7.88 -0.99 26.99
C VAL A 356 -7.03 -1.13 25.73
N GLN A 357 -6.96 -2.34 25.19
CA GLN A 357 -6.32 -2.61 23.90
C GLN A 357 -7.36 -2.96 22.85
N GLY A 358 -7.26 -2.37 21.66
CA GLY A 358 -8.08 -2.72 20.51
C GLY A 358 -7.93 -4.20 20.12
N GLY A 359 -9.00 -4.82 19.62
CA GLY A 359 -8.95 -6.19 19.12
C GLY A 359 -8.08 -6.30 17.87
N SER A 360 -7.45 -7.46 17.65
CA SER A 360 -6.64 -7.68 16.44
C SER A 360 -7.49 -8.12 15.25
N ILE A 361 -7.01 -7.86 14.04
CA ILE A 361 -7.63 -8.33 12.79
C ILE A 361 -6.64 -9.28 12.09
N ASN A 362 -7.07 -10.50 11.82
CA ASN A 362 -6.26 -11.53 11.15
C ASN A 362 -6.93 -11.93 9.84
N LEU A 363 -6.22 -11.76 8.72
CA LEU A 363 -6.73 -12.01 7.37
C LEU A 363 -5.84 -13.03 6.66
N GLN A 364 -6.47 -14.07 6.12
CA GLN A 364 -5.85 -15.04 5.22
C GLN A 364 -6.70 -15.18 3.96
N THR A 365 -6.12 -14.96 2.78
CA THR A 365 -6.85 -14.97 1.51
C THR A 365 -5.96 -15.27 0.29
N GLY A 366 -6.55 -15.47 -0.88
CA GLY A 366 -5.81 -15.39 -2.14
C GLY A 366 -5.54 -13.91 -2.48
N THR A 367 -6.59 -13.10 -2.55
CA THR A 367 -6.52 -11.68 -2.91
C THR A 367 -7.24 -10.82 -1.88
N LEU A 368 -6.59 -9.78 -1.36
CA LEU A 368 -7.21 -8.76 -0.51
C LEU A 368 -7.41 -7.46 -1.29
N GLU A 369 -8.65 -6.97 -1.36
CA GLU A 369 -8.99 -5.70 -1.97
C GLU A 369 -9.67 -4.74 -0.98
N ALA A 370 -9.17 -3.50 -0.95
CA ALA A 370 -9.85 -2.39 -0.30
C ALA A 370 -9.89 -1.19 -1.26
N ILE A 371 -11.08 -0.87 -1.77
CA ILE A 371 -11.26 0.02 -2.92
C ILE A 371 -12.29 1.11 -2.60
N ASP A 372 -12.06 2.32 -3.13
CA ASP A 372 -12.98 3.47 -3.11
C ASP A 372 -13.53 3.84 -1.73
N GLY A 373 -12.68 3.79 -0.70
CA GLY A 373 -13.03 4.12 0.68
C GLY A 373 -13.30 2.94 1.59
N GLY A 374 -13.21 1.71 1.06
CA GLY A 374 -13.23 0.52 1.91
C GLY A 374 -12.03 0.51 2.86
N PHE A 375 -12.27 0.29 4.15
CA PHE A 375 -11.19 0.26 5.14
C PHE A 375 -11.23 -0.92 6.10
N ILE A 376 -10.05 -1.33 6.53
CA ILE A 376 -9.83 -2.36 7.55
C ILE A 376 -9.04 -1.70 8.68
N SER A 377 -9.61 -1.64 9.87
CA SER A 377 -9.08 -0.78 10.94
C SER A 377 -9.10 -1.45 12.30
N ALA A 378 -7.95 -1.53 12.96
CA ALA A 378 -7.80 -1.91 14.36
C ALA A 378 -7.47 -0.71 15.26
N SER A 379 -7.94 0.48 14.84
CA SER A 379 -7.58 1.76 15.44
C SER A 379 -8.26 2.03 16.78
N THR A 380 -7.73 2.98 17.54
CA THR A 380 -8.31 3.48 18.80
C THR A 380 -8.59 4.97 18.75
N LEU A 381 -9.80 5.33 19.18
CA LEU A 381 -10.23 6.72 19.36
C LEU A 381 -9.99 7.24 20.78
N ALA A 382 -9.43 6.42 21.66
CA ALA A 382 -9.32 6.67 23.10
C ALA A 382 -7.86 6.64 23.59
N ALA A 383 -7.67 6.61 24.91
CA ALA A 383 -6.34 6.68 25.52
C ALA A 383 -5.51 5.38 25.41
N GLY A 384 -6.17 4.25 25.14
CA GLY A 384 -5.58 2.91 25.05
C GLY A 384 -4.80 2.65 23.76
N ALA A 385 -4.14 1.49 23.67
CA ALA A 385 -3.35 1.09 22.50
C ALA A 385 -4.23 0.51 21.36
N ALA A 386 -3.83 0.71 20.11
CA ALA A 386 -4.50 0.12 18.96
C ALA A 386 -4.24 -1.40 18.87
N GLY A 387 -5.13 -2.11 18.19
CA GLY A 387 -4.97 -3.54 17.92
C GLY A 387 -4.04 -3.80 16.73
N ASN A 388 -3.59 -5.05 16.56
CA ASN A 388 -2.70 -5.41 15.45
C ASN A 388 -3.48 -5.85 14.22
N ILE A 389 -2.89 -5.72 13.03
CA ILE A 389 -3.41 -6.29 11.78
C ILE A 389 -2.38 -7.26 11.20
N THR A 390 -2.78 -8.49 10.94
CA THR A 390 -1.96 -9.50 10.25
C THR A 390 -2.62 -9.92 8.95
N VAL A 391 -1.90 -9.86 7.84
CA VAL A 391 -2.40 -10.23 6.50
C VAL A 391 -1.47 -11.25 5.85
N GLN A 392 -2.03 -12.37 5.41
CA GLN A 392 -1.40 -13.35 4.54
C GLN A 392 -2.22 -13.48 3.26
N ALA A 393 -1.69 -13.05 2.13
CA ALA A 393 -2.40 -13.07 0.86
C ALA A 393 -1.46 -13.38 -0.32
N GLN A 394 -1.94 -13.92 -1.43
CA GLN A 394 -1.11 -13.99 -2.66
C GLN A 394 -0.98 -12.60 -3.30
N GLN A 395 -2.04 -11.80 -3.26
CA GLN A 395 -2.09 -10.44 -3.80
C GLN A 395 -2.85 -9.49 -2.87
N ILE A 396 -2.40 -8.25 -2.77
CA ILE A 396 -3.08 -7.17 -2.03
C ILE A 396 -3.17 -5.95 -2.92
N ASP A 397 -4.39 -5.47 -3.16
CA ASP A 397 -4.68 -4.27 -3.94
C ASP A 397 -5.47 -3.25 -3.12
N LEU A 398 -4.83 -2.12 -2.81
CA LEU A 398 -5.44 -1.02 -2.07
C LEU A 398 -5.52 0.20 -2.97
N GLN A 399 -6.72 0.73 -3.18
CA GLN A 399 -6.95 1.80 -4.15
C GLN A 399 -7.95 2.84 -3.67
N GLY A 400 -7.64 4.11 -3.92
CA GLY A 400 -8.59 5.20 -3.77
C GLY A 400 -8.72 5.77 -2.36
N GLU A 401 -9.65 6.72 -2.26
CA GLU A 401 -10.08 7.38 -1.04
C GLU A 401 -11.55 7.81 -1.21
N ILE A 402 -12.13 8.40 -0.17
CA ILE A 402 -13.43 9.05 -0.15
C ILE A 402 -13.20 10.56 -0.15
N PRO A 403 -13.28 11.23 -1.32
CA PRO A 403 -13.00 12.66 -1.42
C PRO A 403 -13.81 13.51 -0.46
N ALA A 404 -15.11 13.20 -0.30
CA ALA A 404 -16.06 14.00 0.47
C ALA A 404 -15.69 14.15 1.95
N ILE A 405 -14.93 13.20 2.51
CA ILE A 405 -14.49 13.21 3.91
C ILE A 405 -12.98 13.00 4.06
N SER A 406 -12.23 13.00 2.95
CA SER A 406 -10.79 12.73 2.91
C SER A 406 -10.38 11.45 3.65
N ALA A 407 -11.16 10.38 3.53
CA ALA A 407 -10.91 9.09 4.18
C ALA A 407 -10.26 8.12 3.20
N GLN A 408 -9.12 7.53 3.54
CA GLN A 408 -8.35 6.68 2.64
C GLN A 408 -8.88 5.25 2.64
N SER A 409 -8.74 4.54 1.50
CA SER A 409 -8.80 3.09 1.51
C SER A 409 -7.55 2.50 2.16
N GLY A 410 -7.68 1.32 2.78
CA GLY A 410 -6.53 0.52 3.18
C GLY A 410 -6.58 -0.06 4.60
N LEU A 411 -5.39 -0.21 5.20
CA LEU A 411 -5.19 -0.89 6.49
C LEU A 411 -4.75 0.11 7.56
N PHE A 412 -5.46 0.17 8.68
CA PHE A 412 -5.26 1.20 9.71
C PHE A 412 -5.11 0.63 11.11
N SER A 413 -4.00 0.93 11.78
CA SER A 413 -3.73 0.57 13.17
C SER A 413 -3.24 1.80 13.92
N GLN A 414 -4.14 2.76 14.15
CA GLN A 414 -3.77 4.10 14.61
C GLN A 414 -4.40 4.51 15.94
N VAL A 415 -3.76 5.46 16.62
CA VAL A 415 -4.31 6.14 17.81
C VAL A 415 -4.69 7.56 17.38
N LEU A 416 -5.99 7.86 17.33
CA LEU A 416 -6.48 9.12 16.76
C LEU A 416 -6.60 10.25 17.80
N ASN A 417 -6.59 9.94 19.10
CA ASN A 417 -6.71 10.94 20.15
C ASN A 417 -5.37 11.64 20.43
N ARG A 418 -5.34 12.97 20.26
CA ARG A 418 -4.13 13.80 20.38
C ARG A 418 -3.54 13.88 21.80
N THR A 419 -4.30 13.52 22.82
CA THR A 419 -3.80 13.47 24.21
C THR A 419 -3.55 12.04 24.69
N ALA A 420 -3.88 11.04 23.88
CA ALA A 420 -3.67 9.64 24.23
C ALA A 420 -2.18 9.30 24.35
N ARG A 421 -1.85 8.42 25.30
CA ARG A 421 -0.51 7.85 25.48
C ARG A 421 -0.38 6.44 24.92
N GLY A 422 -1.49 5.82 24.49
CA GLY A 422 -1.49 4.52 23.84
C GLY A 422 -0.65 4.52 22.55
N ASN A 423 0.01 3.40 22.29
CA ASN A 423 0.80 3.19 21.08
C ASN A 423 -0.09 2.68 19.94
N ALA A 424 0.31 2.96 18.70
CA ALA A 424 -0.26 2.29 17.54
C ALA A 424 0.13 0.79 17.52
N GLY A 425 -0.74 -0.06 16.99
CA GLY A 425 -0.54 -1.50 16.91
C GLY A 425 0.26 -1.88 15.67
N THR A 426 0.82 -3.08 15.62
CA THR A 426 1.64 -3.56 14.50
C THR A 426 0.77 -3.95 13.29
N ILE A 427 1.23 -3.62 12.08
CA ILE A 427 0.71 -4.17 10.83
C ILE A 427 1.77 -5.10 10.23
N ALA A 428 1.44 -6.38 10.04
CA ALA A 428 2.32 -7.39 9.47
C ALA A 428 1.70 -8.00 8.20
N ILE A 429 2.41 -7.91 7.08
CA ILE A 429 1.94 -8.32 5.75
C ILE A 429 2.91 -9.32 5.16
N THR A 430 2.39 -10.46 4.70
CA THR A 430 3.11 -11.42 3.85
C THR A 430 2.33 -11.62 2.56
N THR A 431 2.93 -11.30 1.41
CA THR A 431 2.24 -11.43 0.13
C THR A 431 3.14 -11.77 -1.06
N GLY A 432 2.54 -12.13 -2.20
CA GLY A 432 3.25 -12.21 -3.48
C GLY A 432 3.41 -10.81 -4.09
N ALA A 433 2.31 -10.07 -4.22
CA ALA A 433 2.28 -8.72 -4.77
C ALA A 433 1.49 -7.75 -3.88
N LEU A 434 2.07 -6.58 -3.60
CA LEU A 434 1.41 -5.49 -2.88
C LEU A 434 1.30 -4.24 -3.76
N ASN A 435 0.08 -3.86 -4.13
CA ASN A 435 -0.21 -2.65 -4.89
C ASN A 435 -0.95 -1.63 -4.01
N VAL A 436 -0.42 -0.42 -3.90
CA VAL A 436 -1.05 0.69 -3.16
C VAL A 436 -1.07 1.93 -4.04
N SER A 437 -2.27 2.39 -4.41
CA SER A 437 -2.40 3.50 -5.35
C SER A 437 -3.56 4.46 -5.10
N ASN A 438 -3.55 5.59 -5.82
CA ASN A 438 -4.64 6.57 -5.87
C ASN A 438 -5.10 7.09 -4.49
N GLY A 439 -4.16 7.32 -3.57
CA GLY A 439 -4.42 7.83 -2.22
C GLY A 439 -4.64 6.77 -1.14
N ALA A 440 -4.67 5.48 -1.48
CA ALA A 440 -4.76 4.41 -0.50
C ALA A 440 -3.51 4.31 0.39
N GLN A 441 -3.66 3.83 1.63
CA GLN A 441 -2.56 3.79 2.61
C GLN A 441 -2.57 2.54 3.49
N ILE A 442 -1.38 2.12 3.91
CA ILE A 442 -1.18 1.23 5.06
C ILE A 442 -0.56 2.08 6.17
N PHE A 443 -1.26 2.19 7.30
CA PHE A 443 -1.04 3.28 8.24
C PHE A 443 -1.08 2.80 9.69
N THR A 444 0.04 2.95 10.40
CA THR A 444 0.23 2.51 11.79
C THR A 444 0.79 3.64 12.67
N SER A 445 -0.01 4.68 12.86
CA SER A 445 0.46 5.96 13.41
C SER A 445 -0.30 6.41 14.64
N THR A 446 0.28 7.35 15.38
CA THR A 446 -0.40 7.98 16.53
C THR A 446 -0.48 9.48 16.35
N ALA A 447 -1.67 10.04 16.56
CA ALA A 447 -1.91 11.47 16.67
C ALA A 447 -1.62 12.00 18.09
N GLY A 448 -1.44 11.09 19.06
CA GLY A 448 -1.20 11.37 20.47
C GLY A 448 0.28 11.39 20.87
N LEU A 449 0.51 11.24 22.17
CA LEU A 449 1.84 11.20 22.81
C LEU A 449 2.48 9.80 22.80
N GLY A 450 1.73 8.75 22.42
CA GLY A 450 2.27 7.39 22.27
C GLY A 450 3.24 7.26 21.10
N GLN A 451 3.78 6.06 20.89
CA GLN A 451 4.66 5.74 19.75
C GLN A 451 3.87 5.23 18.54
N GLY A 452 4.37 5.49 17.33
CA GLY A 452 3.91 4.83 16.11
C GLY A 452 4.13 3.31 16.19
N GLY A 453 3.26 2.53 15.56
CA GLY A 453 3.35 1.07 15.55
C GLY A 453 4.30 0.58 14.45
N MET A 454 4.74 -0.68 14.55
CA MET A 454 5.62 -1.28 13.55
C MET A 454 4.86 -1.63 12.27
N LEU A 455 5.47 -1.39 11.11
CA LEU A 455 5.01 -1.90 9.83
C LEU A 455 6.02 -2.90 9.26
N LYS A 456 5.60 -4.14 9.08
CA LYS A 456 6.43 -5.22 8.50
C LYS A 456 5.79 -5.74 7.22
N VAL A 457 6.52 -5.68 6.11
CA VAL A 457 6.05 -6.15 4.80
C VAL A 457 7.06 -7.13 4.21
N LYS A 458 6.60 -8.34 3.89
CA LYS A 458 7.34 -9.33 3.10
C LYS A 458 6.57 -9.58 1.81
N ALA A 459 7.17 -9.27 0.66
CA ALA A 459 6.53 -9.41 -0.65
C ALA A 459 7.49 -9.94 -1.71
N SER A 460 7.00 -10.38 -2.89
CA SER A 460 7.88 -10.52 -4.06
C SER A 460 7.99 -9.17 -4.78
N THR A 461 6.85 -8.52 -5.01
CA THR A 461 6.77 -7.18 -5.61
C THR A 461 5.96 -6.22 -4.74
N ILE A 462 6.42 -4.97 -4.69
CA ILE A 462 5.70 -3.86 -4.05
C ILE A 462 5.66 -2.69 -5.02
N ASP A 463 4.45 -2.27 -5.39
CA ASP A 463 4.20 -1.13 -6.26
C ASP A 463 3.40 -0.07 -5.50
N LEU A 464 4.07 1.06 -5.20
CA LEU A 464 3.46 2.23 -4.59
C LEU A 464 3.34 3.33 -5.66
N ASN A 465 2.12 3.78 -5.94
CA ASN A 465 1.88 4.71 -7.04
C ASN A 465 0.90 5.83 -6.68
N GLY A 466 1.34 7.06 -6.85
CA GLY A 466 0.44 8.19 -6.92
C GLY A 466 0.12 8.82 -5.57
N THR A 467 -0.85 9.72 -5.61
CA THR A 467 -1.37 10.44 -4.45
C THR A 467 -2.89 10.53 -4.53
N GLY A 468 -3.54 10.67 -3.39
CA GLY A 468 -4.92 11.15 -3.30
C GLY A 468 -4.96 12.68 -3.42
N LEU A 469 -6.13 13.27 -3.15
CA LEU A 469 -6.34 14.71 -3.18
C LEU A 469 -5.49 15.46 -2.16
N SER A 470 -5.24 14.85 -0.99
CA SER A 470 -4.57 15.50 0.13
C SER A 470 -3.45 14.69 0.79
N ARG A 471 -3.30 13.41 0.43
CA ARG A 471 -2.33 12.50 1.06
C ARG A 471 -1.65 11.59 0.03
N PRO A 472 -0.38 11.23 0.23
CA PRO A 472 0.30 10.32 -0.68
C PRO A 472 -0.22 8.89 -0.53
N SER A 473 -0.17 8.09 -1.59
CA SER A 473 -0.23 6.64 -1.42
C SER A 473 1.02 6.16 -0.69
N GLY A 474 0.91 5.17 0.18
CA GLY A 474 2.10 4.74 0.89
C GLY A 474 1.96 3.84 2.09
N LEU A 475 3.15 3.55 2.61
CA LEU A 475 3.41 2.77 3.82
C LEU A 475 3.86 3.74 4.92
N ILE A 476 3.04 3.93 5.95
CA ILE A 476 3.21 5.03 6.91
C ILE A 476 3.14 4.54 8.34
N ALA A 477 4.15 4.90 9.14
CA ALA A 477 4.28 4.56 10.55
C ALA A 477 4.72 5.79 11.36
N SER A 478 3.86 6.81 11.44
CA SER A 478 4.25 8.12 11.96
C SER A 478 3.92 8.34 13.45
N GLY A 479 4.71 9.16 14.12
CA GLY A 479 4.44 9.66 15.48
C GLY A 479 3.95 11.11 15.47
N ALA A 480 3.10 11.51 16.42
CA ALA A 480 2.79 12.92 16.64
C ALA A 480 3.60 13.47 17.81
N GLY A 481 3.30 13.08 19.05
CA GLY A 481 4.09 13.43 20.22
C GLY A 481 5.25 12.47 20.49
N GLY A 482 5.03 11.17 20.30
CA GLY A 482 6.06 10.15 20.46
C GLY A 482 6.85 9.86 19.17
N ASN A 483 7.65 8.80 19.22
CA ASN A 483 8.51 8.39 18.10
C ASN A 483 7.69 7.87 16.92
N GLY A 484 8.22 8.00 15.71
CA GLY A 484 7.78 7.24 14.54
C GLY A 484 7.98 5.73 14.76
N GLY A 485 7.12 4.92 14.17
CA GLY A 485 7.18 3.46 14.25
C GLY A 485 8.09 2.86 13.18
N PRO A 486 8.88 1.82 13.48
CA PRO A 486 9.83 1.27 12.51
C PRO A 486 9.11 0.63 11.31
N ILE A 487 9.72 0.76 10.12
CA ILE A 487 9.26 0.12 8.88
C ILE A 487 10.30 -0.89 8.41
N GLN A 488 9.89 -2.14 8.20
CA GLN A 488 10.74 -3.23 7.70
C GLN A 488 10.12 -3.82 6.44
N ILE A 489 10.89 -3.83 5.35
CA ILE A 489 10.45 -4.34 4.05
C ILE A 489 11.46 -5.36 3.52
N GLU A 490 10.97 -6.54 3.16
CA GLU A 490 11.70 -7.59 2.44
C GLU A 490 10.99 -7.83 1.10
N ALA A 491 11.67 -7.59 -0.02
CA ALA A 491 11.09 -7.82 -1.36
C ALA A 491 12.12 -8.15 -2.45
N SER A 492 11.67 -8.64 -3.61
CA SER A 492 12.53 -8.72 -4.79
C SER A 492 12.51 -7.41 -5.59
N GLN A 493 11.33 -6.79 -5.70
CA GLN A 493 11.14 -5.53 -6.41
C GLN A 493 10.36 -4.53 -5.55
N LEU A 494 10.83 -3.29 -5.49
CA LEU A 494 10.11 -2.15 -4.91
C LEU A 494 10.10 -1.00 -5.91
N ASN A 495 8.90 -0.58 -6.32
CA ASN A 495 8.68 0.59 -7.17
C ASN A 495 7.91 1.66 -6.40
N ILE A 496 8.43 2.89 -6.39
CA ILE A 496 7.78 4.05 -5.76
C ILE A 496 7.67 5.17 -6.80
N THR A 497 6.44 5.49 -7.20
CA THR A 497 6.18 6.42 -8.32
C THR A 497 5.08 7.40 -8.01
N GLY A 498 5.00 8.49 -8.78
CA GLY A 498 3.85 9.40 -8.76
C GLY A 498 3.62 10.16 -7.45
N GLY A 499 4.64 10.34 -6.61
CA GLY A 499 4.53 10.99 -5.30
C GLY A 499 4.20 10.06 -4.13
N ALA A 500 4.21 8.74 -4.34
CA ALA A 500 3.99 7.76 -3.28
C ALA A 500 5.16 7.72 -2.27
N GLN A 501 4.89 7.32 -1.02
CA GLN A 501 5.86 7.45 0.07
C GLN A 501 5.94 6.23 1.00
N ILE A 502 7.16 5.94 1.47
CA ILE A 502 7.40 5.15 2.68
C ILE A 502 7.83 6.13 3.76
N ASN A 503 7.08 6.24 4.86
CA ASN A 503 7.22 7.35 5.80
C ASN A 503 7.12 6.90 7.27
N SER A 504 8.19 7.08 8.02
CA SER A 504 8.30 6.80 9.47
C SER A 504 8.54 8.08 10.29
N SER A 505 8.06 9.22 9.78
CA SER A 505 8.35 10.52 10.37
C SER A 505 7.58 10.81 11.66
N THR A 506 8.00 11.83 12.39
CA THR A 506 7.22 12.43 13.50
C THR A 506 7.10 13.94 13.34
N ILE A 507 6.09 14.55 13.96
CA ILE A 507 5.83 16.01 13.92
C ILE A 507 6.11 16.72 15.26
N GLY A 508 6.41 15.97 16.32
CA GLY A 508 6.63 16.46 17.68
C GLY A 508 8.02 16.12 18.21
N PRO A 509 8.21 16.09 19.54
CA PRO A 509 9.54 15.95 20.15
C PRO A 509 10.13 14.54 20.04
N GLY A 510 9.35 13.52 19.65
CA GLY A 510 9.84 12.16 19.43
C GLY A 510 10.86 12.08 18.28
N LYS A 511 11.54 10.93 18.18
CA LYS A 511 12.45 10.61 17.07
C LYS A 511 11.68 10.09 15.86
N GLY A 512 12.21 10.29 14.65
CA GLY A 512 11.77 9.52 13.48
C GLY A 512 12.04 8.02 13.69
N GLY A 513 11.21 7.14 13.14
CA GLY A 513 11.42 5.70 13.25
C GLY A 513 12.34 5.16 12.16
N ASP A 514 13.05 4.07 12.46
CA ASP A 514 14.01 3.49 11.52
C ASP A 514 13.31 2.77 10.36
N ILE A 515 13.87 2.89 9.16
CA ILE A 515 13.39 2.22 7.94
C ILE A 515 14.46 1.27 7.43
N SER A 516 14.12 0.00 7.28
CA SER A 516 15.01 -1.04 6.73
C SER A 516 14.39 -1.67 5.49
N LEU A 517 15.06 -1.51 4.35
CA LEU A 517 14.65 -2.04 3.05
C LEU A 517 15.67 -3.10 2.62
N GLN A 518 15.26 -4.38 2.62
CA GLN A 518 16.02 -5.49 2.06
C GLN A 518 15.36 -5.87 0.74
N VAL A 519 15.82 -5.26 -0.35
CA VAL A 519 15.17 -5.37 -1.67
C VAL A 519 16.18 -5.55 -2.78
N THR A 520 16.05 -6.62 -3.58
CA THR A 520 16.97 -6.89 -4.71
C THR A 520 17.05 -5.71 -5.68
N ASN A 521 15.91 -5.20 -6.15
CA ASN A 521 15.84 -4.06 -7.04
C ASN A 521 14.86 -3.01 -6.52
N THR A 522 15.37 -1.81 -6.24
CA THR A 522 14.56 -0.65 -5.82
C THR A 522 14.60 0.43 -6.89
N SER A 523 13.43 0.92 -7.31
CA SER A 523 13.26 2.02 -8.24
C SER A 523 12.32 3.08 -7.67
N MET A 524 12.75 4.34 -7.65
CA MET A 524 11.94 5.47 -7.21
C MET A 524 11.98 6.57 -8.26
N THR A 525 10.83 7.04 -8.74
CA THR A 525 10.78 8.13 -9.72
C THR A 525 9.66 9.12 -9.44
N GLY A 526 9.90 10.36 -9.84
CA GLY A 526 8.88 11.39 -9.91
C GLY A 526 8.52 12.03 -8.58
N GLY A 527 7.43 12.78 -8.63
CA GLY A 527 6.73 13.31 -7.48
C GLY A 527 5.36 13.85 -7.88
N ALA A 528 4.59 14.29 -6.90
CA ALA A 528 3.30 14.95 -7.09
C ALA A 528 3.30 16.34 -6.45
N THR A 529 2.27 17.15 -6.66
CA THR A 529 2.12 18.47 -6.02
C THR A 529 2.36 18.42 -4.52
N ILE A 530 1.88 17.37 -3.85
CA ILE A 530 1.97 17.22 -2.39
C ILE A 530 3.34 16.75 -1.86
N GLY A 531 4.24 16.25 -2.72
CA GLY A 531 5.57 15.82 -2.31
C GLY A 531 6.28 14.90 -3.31
N PRO A 532 7.60 14.69 -3.15
CA PRO A 532 8.35 13.74 -3.96
C PRO A 532 7.95 12.30 -3.65
N SER A 533 8.17 11.41 -4.63
CA SER A 533 8.23 9.98 -4.35
C SER A 533 9.42 9.69 -3.46
N GLY A 534 9.31 8.80 -2.48
CA GLY A 534 10.49 8.52 -1.66
C GLY A 534 10.32 7.78 -0.34
N VAL A 535 11.44 7.74 0.39
CA VAL A 535 11.58 7.12 1.71
C VAL A 535 11.98 8.19 2.71
N PHE A 536 11.21 8.34 3.78
CA PHE A 536 11.32 9.45 4.72
C PHE A 536 11.32 8.97 6.17
N SER A 537 12.40 9.27 6.90
CA SER A 537 12.45 9.13 8.36
C SER A 537 12.83 10.48 8.98
N THR A 538 11.85 11.37 9.03
CA THR A 538 12.08 12.78 9.34
C THR A 538 11.39 13.22 10.64
N VAL A 539 11.88 14.31 11.23
CA VAL A 539 11.15 15.06 12.25
C VAL A 539 10.71 16.38 11.61
N SER A 540 9.41 16.60 11.50
CA SER A 540 8.83 17.76 10.85
C SER A 540 8.12 18.67 11.85
N GLY A 541 7.60 19.82 11.41
CA GLY A 541 6.92 20.76 12.31
C GLY A 541 7.88 21.48 13.27
N ARG A 542 7.49 21.62 14.55
CA ARG A 542 8.33 22.18 15.63
C ARG A 542 9.02 21.11 16.47
N GLY A 543 9.13 19.89 15.94
CA GLY A 543 9.76 18.77 16.63
C GLY A 543 11.25 18.99 16.87
N SER A 544 11.75 18.50 18.00
CA SER A 544 13.16 18.58 18.41
C SER A 544 13.86 17.23 18.45
N GLY A 545 13.21 16.14 18.05
CA GLY A 545 13.80 14.80 18.07
C GLY A 545 14.78 14.57 16.93
N LYS A 546 15.56 13.47 17.04
CA LYS A 546 16.47 13.02 15.99
C LYS A 546 15.71 12.33 14.86
N GLY A 547 16.08 12.54 13.60
CA GLY A 547 15.62 11.71 12.47
C GLY A 547 16.01 10.23 12.67
N GLY A 548 15.22 9.30 12.14
CA GLY A 548 15.55 7.88 12.22
C GLY A 548 16.59 7.48 11.17
N GLN A 549 17.11 6.26 11.27
CA GLN A 549 18.04 5.70 10.30
C GLN A 549 17.28 5.10 9.10
N ILE A 550 17.79 5.29 7.89
CA ILE A 550 17.34 4.57 6.68
C ILE A 550 18.46 3.62 6.24
N THR A 551 18.16 2.32 6.19
CA THR A 551 19.08 1.30 5.67
C THR A 551 18.48 0.65 4.43
N ILE A 552 19.21 0.60 3.32
CA ILE A 552 18.81 -0.07 2.09
C ILE A 552 19.88 -1.07 1.68
N SER A 553 19.50 -2.33 1.47
CA SER A 553 20.40 -3.38 0.96
C SER A 553 19.77 -4.18 -0.19
N GLY A 554 20.59 -4.61 -1.15
CA GLY A 554 20.12 -5.21 -2.41
C GLY A 554 21.16 -5.21 -3.53
N ASP A 555 20.71 -5.37 -4.77
CA ASP A 555 21.59 -5.38 -5.94
C ASP A 555 21.60 -4.02 -6.65
N ARG A 556 20.42 -3.40 -6.82
CA ARG A 556 20.27 -2.13 -7.53
C ARG A 556 19.34 -1.16 -6.81
N LEU A 557 19.80 0.09 -6.70
CA LEU A 557 19.00 1.24 -6.28
C LEU A 557 19.02 2.31 -7.39
N PHE A 558 17.84 2.64 -7.90
CA PHE A 558 17.63 3.77 -8.81
C PHE A 558 16.74 4.83 -8.16
N VAL A 559 17.21 6.07 -8.16
CA VAL A 559 16.45 7.25 -7.69
C VAL A 559 16.48 8.31 -8.79
N GLY A 560 15.35 8.48 -9.47
CA GLY A 560 15.19 9.32 -10.65
C GLY A 560 14.16 10.44 -10.48
N ASP A 561 14.14 11.38 -11.43
CA ASP A 561 13.03 12.31 -11.68
C ASP A 561 12.52 13.06 -10.43
N GLY A 562 13.42 13.51 -9.56
CA GLY A 562 13.08 14.28 -8.36
C GLY A 562 12.65 13.46 -7.14
N ALA A 563 12.72 12.12 -7.19
CA ALA A 563 12.50 11.25 -6.04
C ALA A 563 13.61 11.38 -4.98
N GLN A 564 13.30 11.07 -3.72
CA GLN A 564 14.18 11.35 -2.58
C GLN A 564 14.24 10.21 -1.54
N ILE A 565 15.42 10.03 -0.95
CA ILE A 565 15.61 9.27 0.30
C ILE A 565 16.11 10.27 1.33
N ALA A 566 15.35 10.47 2.41
CA ALA A 566 15.65 11.56 3.34
C ALA A 566 15.47 11.24 4.83
N THR A 567 16.50 11.63 5.59
CA THR A 567 16.50 11.70 7.06
C THR A 567 16.75 13.16 7.44
N ALA A 568 15.69 13.86 7.86
CA ALA A 568 15.77 15.29 8.05
C ALA A 568 15.01 15.73 9.28
N THR A 569 15.38 16.88 9.83
CA THR A 569 14.73 17.43 11.03
C THR A 569 14.33 18.88 10.81
N GLY A 570 13.34 19.32 11.59
CA GLY A 570 13.03 20.73 11.80
C GLY A 570 13.72 21.28 13.05
N TRP A 571 13.89 22.60 13.10
CA TRP A 571 14.30 23.35 14.30
C TRP A 571 15.64 22.90 14.92
N SER A 572 15.63 22.22 16.05
CA SER A 572 16.84 21.92 16.83
C SER A 572 17.23 20.43 16.83
N GLY A 573 16.47 19.55 16.18
CA GLY A 573 16.75 18.11 16.16
C GLY A 573 17.86 17.75 15.17
N ASP A 574 18.62 16.68 15.45
CA ASP A 574 19.67 16.18 14.54
C ASP A 574 19.09 15.28 13.44
N ALA A 575 19.61 15.35 12.23
CA ALA A 575 19.25 14.42 11.16
C ALA A 575 19.67 12.97 11.49
N GLY A 576 18.96 12.01 10.90
CA GLY A 576 19.29 10.59 11.00
C GLY A 576 20.30 10.17 9.94
N ASP A 577 20.80 8.94 10.02
CA ASP A 577 21.82 8.43 9.09
C ASP A 577 21.18 7.65 7.93
N ILE A 578 21.83 7.66 6.77
CA ILE A 578 21.45 6.86 5.60
C ILE A 578 22.57 5.87 5.30
N LEU A 579 22.27 4.57 5.32
CA LEU A 579 23.20 3.49 4.99
C LEU A 579 22.72 2.73 3.75
N ILE A 580 23.52 2.74 2.69
CA ILE A 580 23.21 2.04 1.43
C ILE A 580 24.26 0.96 1.19
N ASN A 581 23.82 -0.30 1.15
CA ASN A 581 24.65 -1.49 0.90
C ASN A 581 24.11 -2.22 -0.33
N VAL A 582 24.41 -1.73 -1.54
CA VAL A 582 23.88 -2.31 -2.78
C VAL A 582 24.96 -2.45 -3.86
N GLY A 583 24.82 -3.40 -4.79
CA GLY A 583 25.77 -3.54 -5.89
C GLY A 583 25.91 -2.27 -6.75
N GLN A 584 24.80 -1.68 -7.19
CA GLN A 584 24.79 -0.46 -8.01
C GLN A 584 23.80 0.58 -7.47
N VAL A 585 24.28 1.82 -7.32
CA VAL A 585 23.45 3.00 -7.09
C VAL A 585 23.49 3.90 -8.30
N GLU A 586 22.32 4.31 -8.78
CA GLU A 586 22.17 5.37 -9.78
C GLU A 586 21.19 6.43 -9.30
N LEU A 587 21.69 7.66 -9.18
CA LEU A 587 20.91 8.85 -8.87
C LEU A 587 20.84 9.73 -10.12
N ALA A 588 19.63 10.11 -10.54
CA ALA A 588 19.39 10.97 -11.69
C ALA A 588 18.38 12.08 -11.34
N GLY A 589 18.73 13.36 -11.55
CA GLY A 589 17.99 14.49 -10.98
C GLY A 589 17.42 15.48 -11.99
N GLN A 590 16.39 15.13 -12.76
CA GLN A 590 15.69 16.08 -13.63
C GLN A 590 14.22 16.27 -13.21
N ASP A 591 13.98 17.17 -12.26
CA ASP A 591 12.68 17.81 -12.04
C ASP A 591 12.92 19.34 -11.83
N PRO A 592 12.24 20.25 -12.56
CA PRO A 592 12.46 21.70 -12.44
C PRO A 592 12.17 22.29 -11.05
N SER A 593 11.36 21.59 -10.25
CA SER A 593 10.89 22.00 -8.94
C SER A 593 11.62 21.30 -7.79
N ARG A 594 12.29 20.17 -8.06
CA ARG A 594 12.88 19.30 -7.03
C ARG A 594 14.22 18.70 -7.44
N VAL A 595 15.13 18.67 -6.49
CA VAL A 595 16.40 17.95 -6.65
C VAL A 595 16.20 16.52 -6.15
N GLY A 596 16.46 15.54 -7.03
CA GLY A 596 16.44 14.12 -6.68
C GLY A 596 17.74 13.67 -6.03
N GLY A 597 17.67 12.68 -5.12
CA GLY A 597 18.86 12.08 -4.52
C GLY A 597 18.73 11.70 -3.04
N LEU A 598 19.89 11.64 -2.36
CA LEU A 598 20.03 11.25 -0.96
C LEU A 598 20.22 12.49 -0.08
N ILE A 599 19.41 12.63 0.97
CA ILE A 599 19.32 13.88 1.74
C ILE A 599 19.34 13.56 3.25
N SER A 600 20.41 13.91 3.94
CA SER A 600 20.50 13.80 5.41
C SER A 600 20.83 15.15 6.03
N THR A 601 19.82 16.01 6.17
CA THR A 601 20.01 17.45 6.46
C THR A 601 19.09 17.92 7.59
N SER A 602 19.57 18.80 8.46
CA SER A 602 18.82 19.33 9.61
C SER A 602 17.86 20.50 9.29
N VAL A 603 17.51 20.70 8.01
CA VAL A 603 16.66 21.81 7.57
C VAL A 603 15.56 21.31 6.63
N LEU A 604 14.32 21.24 7.13
CA LEU A 604 13.14 21.24 6.28
C LEU A 604 12.09 22.27 6.71
N GLN A 605 11.65 23.01 5.68
CA GLN A 605 10.56 23.97 5.55
C GLN A 605 10.74 25.42 6.09
N PRO A 606 10.40 26.43 5.26
CA PRO A 606 10.15 27.80 5.71
C PRO A 606 8.87 27.85 6.58
N PRO A 607 8.74 28.84 7.48
CA PRO A 607 7.54 28.97 8.32
C PRO A 607 6.25 29.17 7.51
N PRO A 608 5.07 28.86 8.09
CA PRO A 608 3.78 29.21 7.50
C PRO A 608 3.73 30.72 7.17
N PRO A 609 2.95 31.15 6.16
CA PRO A 609 2.92 32.52 5.62
C PRO A 609 2.61 33.67 6.61
N ASN A 610 2.36 33.39 7.90
CA ASN A 610 1.79 34.34 8.87
C ASN A 610 2.64 34.53 10.14
N VAL A 611 3.90 34.09 10.18
CA VAL A 611 4.80 34.28 11.35
C VAL A 611 5.79 35.42 11.07
N VAL A 612 5.57 36.59 11.70
CA VAL A 612 6.40 37.82 11.53
C VAL A 612 7.50 37.94 12.61
N ALA A 613 7.92 36.84 13.24
CA ALA A 613 8.99 36.86 14.26
C ALA A 613 10.31 36.31 13.68
N PRO A 614 11.49 36.88 14.03
CA PRO A 614 12.77 36.26 13.69
C PRO A 614 12.84 34.90 14.39
N LEU A 615 12.71 33.83 13.60
CA LEU A 615 12.86 32.48 14.12
C LEU A 615 14.31 32.25 14.59
N PRO A 616 14.53 31.59 15.73
CA PRO A 616 15.87 31.15 16.10
C PRO A 616 16.45 30.26 14.99
N ALA A 617 17.73 30.43 14.69
CA ALA A 617 18.41 29.59 13.71
C ALA A 617 18.34 28.12 14.11
N THR A 618 18.15 27.21 13.14
CA THR A 618 18.18 25.76 13.42
C THR A 618 19.58 25.36 13.87
N THR A 619 19.68 24.59 14.96
CA THR A 619 20.97 24.19 15.57
C THR A 619 21.28 22.70 15.42
N GLY A 620 20.36 21.93 14.83
CA GLY A 620 20.52 20.49 14.67
C GLY A 620 21.68 20.12 13.74
N ALA A 621 22.37 19.02 14.05
CA ALA A 621 23.45 18.47 13.24
C ALA A 621 22.91 17.72 12.00
N GLY A 622 23.64 17.78 10.89
CA GLY A 622 23.44 16.89 9.74
C GLY A 622 23.84 15.45 10.08
N GLY A 623 23.25 14.46 9.39
CA GLY A 623 23.55 13.05 9.62
C GLY A 623 24.66 12.55 8.69
N THR A 624 24.99 11.26 8.80
CA THR A 624 25.98 10.62 7.93
C THR A 624 25.29 9.84 6.81
N ILE A 625 25.79 10.00 5.58
CA ILE A 625 25.42 9.13 4.46
C ILE A 625 26.61 8.21 4.18
N THR A 626 26.40 6.91 4.34
CA THR A 626 27.38 5.85 4.06
C THR A 626 26.92 5.01 2.88
N LEU A 627 27.75 4.91 1.84
CA LEU A 627 27.51 4.07 0.66
C LEU A 627 28.60 3.00 0.56
N ASN A 628 28.21 1.73 0.62
CA ASN A 628 29.05 0.58 0.30
C ASN A 628 28.50 -0.06 -0.97
N VAL A 629 29.13 0.22 -2.11
CA VAL A 629 28.57 -0.13 -3.43
C VAL A 629 29.63 -0.56 -4.43
N ASP A 630 29.36 -1.40 -5.41
CA ASP A 630 30.35 -1.66 -6.46
C ASP A 630 30.46 -0.44 -7.40
N ARG A 631 29.32 0.15 -7.77
CA ARG A 631 29.25 1.27 -8.69
C ARG A 631 28.29 2.35 -8.22
N LEU A 632 28.80 3.56 -8.11
CA LEU A 632 28.01 4.77 -7.85
C LEU A 632 27.95 5.64 -9.11
N ILE A 633 26.75 5.98 -9.55
CA ILE A 633 26.49 6.96 -10.62
C ILE A 633 25.61 8.06 -10.04
N VAL A 634 26.09 9.30 -10.08
CA VAL A 634 25.29 10.49 -9.75
C VAL A 634 25.29 11.38 -10.97
N ARG A 635 24.13 11.55 -11.59
CA ARG A 635 24.04 12.26 -12.86
C ARG A 635 22.88 13.23 -12.97
N ASN A 636 22.96 14.07 -13.98
CA ASN A 636 21.89 14.97 -14.39
C ASN A 636 21.39 15.81 -13.20
N GLY A 637 22.28 16.49 -12.47
CA GLY A 637 21.89 17.35 -11.34
C GLY A 637 21.47 16.63 -10.04
N ALA A 638 21.53 15.29 -9.97
CA ALA A 638 21.27 14.58 -8.72
C ALA A 638 22.29 14.91 -7.64
N VAL A 639 21.88 14.80 -6.36
CA VAL A 639 22.71 15.16 -5.21
C VAL A 639 22.80 14.06 -4.15
N ILE A 640 23.97 13.96 -3.53
CA ILE A 640 24.13 13.36 -2.20
C ILE A 640 24.46 14.50 -1.26
N ASN A 641 23.53 14.81 -0.35
CA ASN A 641 23.54 16.06 0.41
C ASN A 641 23.42 15.80 1.92
N VAL A 642 24.43 16.27 2.67
CA VAL A 642 24.46 16.30 4.15
C VAL A 642 24.61 17.71 4.71
N SER A 643 24.47 18.72 3.84
CA SER A 643 24.68 20.13 4.14
C SER A 643 23.59 20.67 5.09
N ASN A 644 23.88 21.80 5.75
CA ASN A 644 22.86 22.53 6.51
C ASN A 644 22.10 23.56 5.65
N PHE A 645 22.17 23.45 4.31
CA PHE A 645 21.39 24.25 3.37
C PHE A 645 20.10 23.52 2.95
N PRO A 646 19.00 24.25 2.70
CA PRO A 646 17.82 23.68 2.08
C PRO A 646 18.16 23.08 0.70
N THR A 647 17.57 21.93 0.38
CA THR A 647 17.80 21.21 -0.88
C THR A 647 16.99 21.76 -2.07
N SER A 648 16.07 22.70 -1.85
CA SER A 648 15.30 23.34 -2.92
C SER A 648 15.92 24.68 -3.32
N THR A 649 16.12 24.86 -4.63
CA THR A 649 16.57 26.12 -5.26
C THR A 649 15.56 27.26 -5.11
N GLN A 650 14.32 26.96 -4.71
CA GLN A 650 13.25 27.93 -4.48
C GLN A 650 12.98 28.19 -2.99
N SER A 651 13.75 27.57 -2.09
CA SER A 651 13.55 27.72 -0.65
C SER A 651 14.09 29.06 -0.14
N THR A 652 13.24 29.82 0.54
CA THR A 652 13.62 31.02 1.32
C THR A 652 14.05 30.67 2.75
N ALA A 653 14.04 29.39 3.12
CA ALA A 653 14.44 28.94 4.45
C ALA A 653 15.92 29.30 4.72
N ARG A 654 16.19 29.80 5.92
CA ARG A 654 17.58 30.10 6.33
C ARG A 654 18.33 28.78 6.55
N PRO A 655 19.57 28.64 6.06
CA PRO A 655 20.39 27.48 6.37
C PRO A 655 20.64 27.39 7.87
N GLY A 656 20.81 26.17 8.36
CA GLY A 656 21.08 25.89 9.76
C GLY A 656 22.45 26.36 10.21
N ASN A 657 22.59 26.53 11.52
CA ASN A 657 23.84 26.87 12.20
C ASN A 657 24.44 25.67 12.96
N GLY A 658 23.78 24.50 12.95
CA GLY A 658 24.31 23.27 13.53
C GLY A 658 25.43 22.64 12.69
N PRO A 659 26.21 21.70 13.28
CA PRO A 659 27.25 20.94 12.58
C PRO A 659 26.74 20.30 11.29
N VAL A 660 27.57 20.30 10.24
CA VAL A 660 27.26 19.61 8.99
C VAL A 660 27.58 18.12 9.09
N GLY A 661 26.81 17.30 8.39
CA GLY A 661 26.99 15.86 8.34
C GLY A 661 28.21 15.42 7.52
N ASN A 662 28.38 14.10 7.38
CA ASN A 662 29.50 13.50 6.64
C ASN A 662 29.02 12.60 5.49
N ILE A 663 29.79 12.56 4.41
CA ILE A 663 29.59 11.60 3.31
C ILE A 663 30.75 10.60 3.34
N GLN A 664 30.44 9.32 3.38
CA GLN A 664 31.40 8.23 3.35
C GLN A 664 31.06 7.28 2.21
N ILE A 665 31.96 7.10 1.25
CA ILE A 665 31.74 6.25 0.09
C ILE A 665 32.86 5.22 -0.01
N GLN A 666 32.50 3.95 0.03
CA GLN A 666 33.34 2.83 -0.36
C GLN A 666 32.78 2.26 -1.67
N ALA A 667 33.55 2.34 -2.75
CA ALA A 667 33.13 1.80 -4.03
C ALA A 667 34.22 1.19 -4.90
N ASN A 668 33.85 0.42 -5.93
CA ASN A 668 34.82 0.07 -6.98
C ASN A 668 34.97 1.22 -7.98
N SER A 669 33.88 1.84 -8.40
CA SER A 669 33.90 2.98 -9.32
C SER A 669 32.86 4.04 -9.00
N ILE A 670 33.22 5.32 -9.20
CA ILE A 670 32.33 6.46 -8.98
C ILE A 670 32.32 7.34 -10.22
N LEU A 671 31.13 7.64 -10.73
CA LEU A 671 30.90 8.57 -11.82
C LEU A 671 29.96 9.70 -11.37
N LEU A 672 30.47 10.92 -11.31
CA LEU A 672 29.66 12.13 -11.27
C LEU A 672 29.59 12.69 -12.70
N ASN A 673 28.39 12.93 -13.22
CA ASN A 673 28.23 13.41 -14.59
C ASN A 673 27.11 14.43 -14.73
N ASN A 674 27.27 15.44 -15.58
CA ASN A 674 26.20 16.37 -15.95
C ASN A 674 25.56 17.04 -14.71
N GLY A 675 26.37 17.70 -13.89
CA GLY A 675 25.90 18.35 -12.65
C GLY A 675 25.74 17.43 -11.44
N GLY A 676 26.21 16.18 -11.50
CA GLY A 676 26.19 15.28 -10.34
C GLY A 676 27.01 15.85 -9.18
N THR A 677 26.43 15.90 -7.97
CA THR A 677 27.02 16.64 -6.85
C THR A 677 27.09 15.84 -5.55
N LEU A 678 28.25 15.88 -4.88
CA LEU A 678 28.42 15.49 -3.48
C LEU A 678 28.57 16.76 -2.63
N ASN A 679 27.64 17.00 -1.70
CA ASN A 679 27.53 18.26 -0.98
C ASN A 679 27.53 18.07 0.55
N ALA A 680 28.59 18.55 1.19
CA ALA A 680 28.71 18.70 2.64
C ALA A 680 29.09 20.15 3.02
N ALA A 681 28.51 21.12 2.30
CA ALA A 681 28.72 22.55 2.55
C ALA A 681 28.10 23.00 3.89
N SER A 682 28.69 24.05 4.50
CA SER A 682 28.28 24.63 5.77
C SER A 682 27.95 26.13 5.67
N ARG A 683 27.00 26.62 6.46
CA ARG A 683 26.86 28.07 6.73
C ARG A 683 27.45 28.45 8.08
N GLY A 684 27.15 27.68 9.12
CA GLY A 684 27.67 27.81 10.49
C GLY A 684 27.82 26.44 11.14
N GLY A 685 28.33 26.39 12.36
CA GLY A 685 28.64 25.14 13.08
C GLY A 685 30.00 24.56 12.71
N ASP A 686 30.19 23.26 12.99
CA ASP A 686 31.39 22.52 12.57
C ASP A 686 31.39 22.23 11.06
N ARG A 687 32.56 21.84 10.55
CA ARG A 687 32.80 21.56 9.14
C ARG A 687 32.28 20.16 8.74
N GLY A 688 31.68 20.03 7.55
CA GLY A 688 31.30 18.73 6.99
C GLY A 688 32.48 18.03 6.33
N ASN A 689 32.51 16.70 6.31
CA ASN A 689 33.59 15.95 5.66
C ASN A 689 33.09 15.01 4.58
N ILE A 690 33.88 14.85 3.52
CA ILE A 690 33.65 13.88 2.45
C ILE A 690 34.85 12.93 2.39
N VAL A 691 34.59 11.63 2.56
CA VAL A 691 35.60 10.58 2.45
C VAL A 691 35.20 9.63 1.34
N ILE A 692 36.07 9.47 0.35
CA ILE A 692 35.86 8.63 -0.82
C ILE A 692 37.00 7.62 -0.91
N ASN A 693 36.65 6.34 -0.86
CA ASN A 693 37.56 5.23 -1.11
C ASN A 693 37.05 4.48 -2.34
N SER A 694 37.82 4.53 -3.44
CA SER A 694 37.49 3.83 -4.68
C SER A 694 38.60 2.88 -5.11
N ASN A 695 38.25 1.61 -5.32
CA ASN A 695 39.24 0.60 -5.74
C ASN A 695 39.72 0.77 -7.19
N ASN A 696 38.94 1.41 -8.08
CA ASN A 696 39.31 1.59 -9.49
C ASN A 696 39.46 3.06 -9.89
N ASN A 697 38.37 3.84 -9.81
CA ASN A 697 38.40 5.24 -10.26
C ASN A 697 37.30 6.11 -9.65
N VAL A 698 37.61 7.41 -9.59
CA VAL A 698 36.65 8.49 -9.38
C VAL A 698 36.68 9.40 -10.61
N THR A 699 35.54 9.54 -11.29
CA THR A 699 35.42 10.34 -12.50
C THR A 699 34.40 11.45 -12.31
N LEU A 700 34.78 12.71 -12.58
CA LEU A 700 33.91 13.87 -12.57
C LEU A 700 33.79 14.47 -13.98
N ARG A 701 32.57 14.48 -14.54
CA ARG A 701 32.32 14.95 -15.90
C ARG A 701 31.23 16.01 -15.98
N ASN A 702 31.31 16.85 -17.00
CA ASN A 702 30.28 17.80 -17.39
C ASN A 702 29.71 18.61 -16.21
N ARG A 703 30.49 19.51 -15.61
CA ARG A 703 30.07 20.39 -14.51
C ARG A 703 29.70 19.68 -13.22
N SER A 704 30.38 18.59 -12.89
CA SER A 704 30.14 17.86 -11.63
C SER A 704 30.91 18.47 -10.47
N LEU A 705 30.43 18.27 -9.23
CA LEU A 705 30.95 18.98 -8.06
C LEU A 705 31.12 18.06 -6.83
N ILE A 706 32.27 18.16 -6.17
CA ILE A 706 32.48 17.65 -4.80
C ILE A 706 32.78 18.86 -3.91
N THR A 707 31.93 19.15 -2.93
CA THR A 707 32.04 20.40 -2.18
C THR A 707 31.80 20.26 -0.67
N THR A 708 32.66 20.93 0.09
CA THR A 708 32.58 21.15 1.54
C THR A 708 32.65 22.65 1.89
N ASN A 709 32.24 23.52 0.96
CA ASN A 709 32.39 24.97 1.10
C ASN A 709 31.65 25.52 2.33
N SER A 710 32.23 26.52 2.98
CA SER A 710 31.60 27.32 4.04
C SER A 710 31.19 28.70 3.52
N THR A 711 29.90 29.06 3.62
CA THR A 711 29.40 30.38 3.20
C THR A 711 29.20 31.38 4.34
N GLY A 712 29.51 30.98 5.59
CA GLY A 712 29.39 31.85 6.76
C GLY A 712 30.61 31.75 7.67
N SER A 713 30.38 31.54 8.97
CA SER A 713 31.45 31.58 9.99
C SER A 713 32.16 30.24 10.20
N ALA A 714 31.71 29.15 9.57
CA ALA A 714 32.35 27.84 9.69
C ALA A 714 33.68 27.77 8.90
N THR A 715 34.56 26.84 9.27
CA THR A 715 35.72 26.49 8.44
C THR A 715 35.28 25.69 7.21
N GLY A 716 36.03 25.78 6.11
CA GLY A 716 35.86 24.87 4.98
C GLY A 716 36.05 23.42 5.44
N GLY A 717 35.24 22.50 4.94
CA GLY A 717 35.27 21.09 5.35
C GLY A 717 36.37 20.28 4.69
N ASN A 718 36.64 19.08 5.22
CA ASN A 718 37.73 18.25 4.70
C ASN A 718 37.23 17.28 3.62
N ILE A 719 38.03 17.10 2.57
CA ILE A 719 37.77 16.15 1.49
C ILE A 719 38.96 15.20 1.43
N VAL A 720 38.71 13.89 1.53
CA VAL A 720 39.73 12.84 1.36
C VAL A 720 39.29 11.93 0.23
N ILE A 721 40.12 11.78 -0.81
CA ILE A 721 39.86 10.90 -1.95
C ILE A 721 41.03 9.92 -2.10
N SER A 722 40.75 8.63 -1.93
CA SER A 722 41.70 7.54 -2.13
C SER A 722 41.25 6.70 -3.33
N THR A 723 42.01 6.72 -4.42
CA THR A 723 41.68 5.98 -5.65
C THR A 723 42.88 5.81 -6.57
N PRO A 724 43.04 4.71 -7.34
CA PRO A 724 44.12 4.64 -8.33
C PRO A 724 44.07 5.79 -9.35
N PHE A 725 42.88 6.12 -9.86
CA PHE A 725 42.70 7.14 -10.90
C PHE A 725 41.61 8.14 -10.55
N LEU A 726 42.00 9.42 -10.45
CA LEU A 726 41.07 10.55 -10.36
C LEU A 726 41.03 11.27 -11.70
N VAL A 727 39.85 11.35 -12.33
CA VAL A 727 39.68 11.89 -13.69
C VAL A 727 38.67 13.03 -13.68
N GLY A 728 39.09 14.22 -14.09
CA GLY A 728 38.20 15.36 -14.35
C GLY A 728 38.70 16.14 -15.56
N PRO A 729 38.17 15.90 -16.78
CA PRO A 729 38.66 16.52 -18.00
C PRO A 729 38.72 18.04 -17.88
N ALA A 730 39.84 18.66 -18.25
CA ALA A 730 40.11 20.06 -17.93
C ALA A 730 39.08 21.05 -18.49
N LEU A 731 38.40 20.72 -19.59
CA LEU A 731 37.42 21.59 -20.25
C LEU A 731 35.96 21.29 -19.87
N GLU A 732 35.75 20.42 -18.88
CA GLU A 732 34.40 20.04 -18.43
C GLU A 732 33.94 20.78 -17.17
N ASN A 733 34.76 21.69 -16.61
CA ASN A 733 34.43 22.51 -15.44
C ASN A 733 33.92 21.67 -14.24
N SER A 734 34.58 20.55 -13.98
CA SER A 734 34.26 19.68 -12.86
C SER A 734 35.16 20.00 -11.68
N ASP A 735 34.59 20.32 -10.53
CA ASP A 735 35.33 20.99 -9.45
C ASP A 735 35.33 20.20 -8.13
N ILE A 736 36.41 20.33 -7.37
CA ILE A 736 36.55 19.83 -5.99
C ILE A 736 36.88 21.02 -5.08
N THR A 737 35.96 21.40 -4.19
CA THR A 737 36.05 22.68 -3.48
C THR A 737 35.83 22.56 -1.96
N ALA A 738 36.74 23.15 -1.18
CA ALA A 738 36.68 23.28 0.28
C ALA A 738 36.88 24.74 0.72
N ASN A 739 36.22 25.67 0.03
CA ASN A 739 36.39 27.12 0.20
C ASN A 739 35.68 27.64 1.46
N ALA A 740 36.04 28.83 1.92
CA ALA A 740 35.38 29.50 3.04
C ALA A 740 35.20 31.01 2.81
N SER A 741 34.04 31.55 3.18
CA SER A 741 33.80 33.00 3.08
C SER A 741 34.45 33.76 4.24
N ASN A 742 34.08 33.47 5.48
CA ASN A 742 34.56 34.25 6.65
C ASN A 742 35.37 33.41 7.65
N ASN A 743 36.13 32.41 7.16
CA ASN A 743 37.01 31.57 7.97
C ASN A 743 38.11 30.93 7.11
N PHE A 744 38.92 30.03 7.68
CA PHE A 744 39.91 29.25 6.95
C PHE A 744 39.25 28.30 5.94
N GLY A 745 39.86 28.17 4.76
CA GLY A 745 39.57 27.10 3.82
C GLY A 745 39.82 25.72 4.45
N GLY A 746 39.21 24.68 3.89
CA GLY A 746 39.32 23.31 4.37
C GLY A 746 40.55 22.56 3.84
N ARG A 747 40.67 21.29 4.21
CA ARG A 747 41.77 20.44 3.74
C ARG A 747 41.29 19.46 2.67
N ILE A 748 41.94 19.46 1.51
CA ILE A 748 41.71 18.50 0.43
C ILE A 748 42.93 17.59 0.35
N GLU A 749 42.75 16.29 0.60
CA GLU A 749 43.78 15.26 0.43
C GLU A 749 43.38 14.28 -0.67
N ILE A 750 44.23 14.12 -1.68
CA ILE A 750 44.04 13.20 -2.79
C ILE A 750 45.19 12.19 -2.77
N ASN A 751 44.85 10.93 -2.49
CA ASN A 751 45.74 9.78 -2.53
C ASN A 751 45.46 9.00 -3.82
N ALA A 752 46.23 9.26 -4.88
CA ALA A 752 46.01 8.63 -6.17
C ALA A 752 47.30 8.25 -6.89
N GLN A 753 47.25 7.25 -7.78
CA GLN A 753 48.39 6.97 -8.64
C GLN A 753 48.53 8.07 -9.69
N ASN A 754 47.40 8.50 -10.27
CA ASN A 754 47.35 9.59 -11.25
C ASN A 754 46.09 10.45 -11.08
N VAL A 755 46.26 11.76 -11.28
CA VAL A 755 45.18 12.76 -11.37
C VAL A 755 45.19 13.37 -12.77
N PHE A 756 44.07 13.27 -13.50
CA PHE A 756 43.95 13.75 -14.87
C PHE A 756 43.01 14.95 -14.98
N GLY A 757 43.51 16.04 -15.57
CA GLY A 757 42.74 17.24 -15.95
C GLY A 757 42.44 18.22 -14.80
N LEU A 758 42.13 17.72 -13.60
CA LEU A 758 41.94 18.53 -12.38
C LEU A 758 43.26 19.18 -11.94
N ARG A 759 43.24 20.48 -11.60
CA ARG A 759 44.42 21.21 -11.13
C ARG A 759 44.12 22.09 -9.91
N PRO A 760 45.02 22.16 -8.91
CA PRO A 760 44.92 23.16 -7.85
C PRO A 760 44.87 24.58 -8.44
N SER A 761 43.94 25.40 -7.96
CA SER A 761 43.78 26.80 -8.37
C SER A 761 43.47 27.70 -7.18
N LEU A 762 43.88 28.97 -7.27
CA LEU A 762 43.58 30.02 -6.29
C LEU A 762 42.27 30.77 -6.59
N GLN A 763 41.58 30.40 -7.67
CA GLN A 763 40.28 30.91 -8.07
C GLN A 763 39.53 29.85 -8.89
N LEU A 764 38.20 29.85 -8.84
CA LEU A 764 37.41 29.03 -9.76
C LEU A 764 37.50 29.59 -11.18
N THR A 765 37.76 28.73 -12.15
CA THR A 765 37.87 29.04 -13.58
C THR A 765 36.84 28.22 -14.37
N PRO A 766 36.66 28.47 -15.68
CA PRO A 766 35.88 27.59 -16.55
C PRO A 766 36.46 26.17 -16.76
N LYS A 767 37.57 25.83 -16.07
CA LYS A 767 38.24 24.53 -16.14
C LYS A 767 37.94 23.71 -14.89
N SER A 768 38.30 22.43 -14.92
CA SER A 768 38.16 21.54 -13.77
C SER A 768 39.20 21.87 -12.69
N ASP A 769 38.76 22.45 -11.57
CA ASP A 769 39.63 23.02 -10.54
C ASP A 769 39.55 22.30 -9.18
N ILE A 770 40.64 22.37 -8.42
CA ILE A 770 40.71 21.99 -7.00
C ILE A 770 40.99 23.26 -6.19
N THR A 771 40.09 23.66 -5.28
CA THR A 771 40.22 24.92 -4.54
C THR A 771 39.92 24.76 -3.05
N ALA A 772 40.73 25.37 -2.19
CA ALA A 772 40.50 25.48 -0.75
C ALA A 772 40.70 26.94 -0.29
N ILE A 773 40.05 27.89 -0.96
CA ILE A 773 40.33 29.32 -0.80
C ILE A 773 39.50 29.99 0.29
N SER A 774 40.03 31.05 0.89
CA SER A 774 39.31 31.91 1.84
C SER A 774 39.13 33.33 1.30
N THR A 775 37.93 33.91 1.45
CA THR A 775 37.74 35.33 1.10
C THR A 775 38.35 36.31 2.09
N LEU A 776 38.90 35.84 3.21
CA LEU A 776 39.72 36.65 4.14
C LEU A 776 41.14 36.93 3.63
N GLY A 777 41.55 36.28 2.53
CA GLY A 777 42.87 36.40 1.92
C GLY A 777 43.65 35.09 1.92
N VAL A 778 44.74 35.07 1.15
CA VAL A 778 45.53 33.86 0.87
C VAL A 778 46.12 33.19 2.11
N GLN A 779 46.37 33.95 3.18
CA GLN A 779 46.86 33.45 4.47
C GLN A 779 45.83 32.63 5.25
N PHE A 780 44.56 32.72 4.86
CA PHE A 780 43.46 31.92 5.40
C PHE A 780 43.04 30.79 4.45
N ASN A 781 43.75 30.58 3.33
CA ASN A 781 43.51 29.44 2.47
C ASN A 781 43.76 28.14 3.25
N GLY A 782 42.98 27.12 2.91
CA GLY A 782 43.18 25.76 3.36
C GLY A 782 44.30 25.06 2.60
N GLU A 783 44.45 23.77 2.86
CA GLU A 783 45.56 22.96 2.37
C GLU A 783 45.08 22.00 1.27
N ILE A 784 45.84 21.91 0.18
CA ILE A 784 45.61 20.91 -0.88
C ILE A 784 46.85 20.01 -0.93
N VAL A 785 46.67 18.73 -0.62
CA VAL A 785 47.72 17.69 -0.63
C VAL A 785 47.38 16.67 -1.70
N ILE A 786 48.28 16.47 -2.66
CA ILE A 786 48.16 15.43 -3.69
C ILE A 786 49.33 14.45 -3.50
N ASN A 787 49.02 13.27 -2.98
CA ASN A 787 49.97 12.19 -2.77
C ASN A 787 49.92 11.25 -3.97
N ASN A 788 50.97 11.29 -4.79
CA ASN A 788 51.11 10.32 -5.88
C ASN A 788 51.63 8.99 -5.31
N LEU A 789 50.80 7.95 -5.35
CA LEU A 789 51.20 6.59 -5.03
C LEU A 789 52.07 6.06 -6.19
N GLN A 790 53.34 6.46 -6.23
CA GLN A 790 54.26 5.98 -7.26
C GLN A 790 54.57 4.49 -7.04
N ALA A 791 54.43 3.69 -8.09
CA ALA A 791 55.22 2.46 -8.21
C ALA A 791 56.64 2.89 -8.60
N ASP A 792 57.63 2.52 -7.78
CA ASP A 792 59.05 2.73 -8.05
C ASP A 792 59.43 2.10 -9.41
N PRO A 793 59.72 2.90 -10.46
CA PRO A 793 60.07 2.39 -11.78
C PRO A 793 61.44 1.71 -11.81
N ASP A 794 62.29 1.92 -10.81
CA ASP A 794 63.66 1.40 -10.77
C ASP A 794 63.74 -0.05 -10.27
N SER A 795 62.62 -0.61 -9.80
CA SER A 795 62.54 -1.99 -9.29
C SER A 795 62.48 -3.08 -10.39
N GLY A 796 62.49 -2.70 -11.68
CA GLY A 796 62.25 -3.59 -12.81
C GLY A 796 63.32 -3.68 -13.90
N THR A 797 64.50 -3.03 -13.77
CA THR A 797 65.53 -3.11 -14.81
C THR A 797 66.63 -4.13 -14.45
N PRO A 798 66.77 -5.27 -15.16
CA PRO A 798 68.00 -6.06 -15.06
C PRO A 798 69.16 -5.29 -15.70
N PRO A 799 70.39 -5.34 -15.13
CA PRO A 799 71.53 -4.62 -15.69
C PRO A 799 71.90 -5.18 -17.07
N LEU A 800 72.06 -4.29 -18.05
CA LEU A 800 72.57 -4.60 -19.39
C LEU A 800 73.98 -5.21 -19.28
N ALA A 801 74.18 -6.37 -19.89
CA ALA A 801 75.48 -7.02 -19.98
C ALA A 801 76.50 -6.14 -20.71
N SER A 802 77.68 -5.96 -20.12
CA SER A 802 78.73 -5.02 -20.54
C SER A 802 79.70 -5.54 -21.61
N ASN A 803 79.34 -6.54 -22.40
CA ASN A 803 80.19 -7.02 -23.48
C ASN A 803 79.90 -6.26 -24.79
N LEU A 804 80.62 -5.15 -25.00
CA LEU A 804 80.76 -4.51 -26.30
C LEU A 804 81.56 -5.43 -27.24
N LEU A 805 80.89 -5.96 -28.27
CA LEU A 805 81.58 -6.53 -29.44
C LEU A 805 82.14 -5.40 -30.30
N ASP A 806 83.46 -5.28 -30.32
CA ASP A 806 84.21 -4.36 -31.17
C ASP A 806 84.23 -4.86 -32.63
N ARG A 807 83.47 -4.18 -33.51
CA ARG A 807 83.41 -4.46 -34.96
C ARG A 807 84.36 -3.60 -35.81
N THR A 808 85.39 -2.99 -35.22
CA THR A 808 86.34 -2.15 -35.99
C THR A 808 87.38 -2.94 -36.82
N GLN A 809 87.38 -4.28 -36.79
CA GLN A 809 88.30 -5.11 -37.59
C GLN A 809 87.69 -5.78 -38.84
N GLN A 810 86.49 -5.39 -39.29
CA GLN A 810 85.87 -5.98 -40.49
C GLN A 810 85.54 -4.96 -41.60
N ILE A 811 86.46 -4.05 -41.91
CA ILE A 811 86.35 -3.22 -43.14
C ILE A 811 87.69 -3.20 -43.87
N THR A 812 87.78 -4.02 -44.93
CA THR A 812 88.74 -3.82 -46.03
C THR A 812 88.14 -2.83 -47.04
N LYS A 813 88.96 -1.87 -47.46
CA LYS A 813 88.65 -0.88 -48.51
C LYS A 813 88.58 -1.55 -49.89
N ALA A 814 87.55 -1.21 -50.67
CA ALA A 814 87.68 -0.99 -52.11
C ALA A 814 86.49 -0.17 -52.63
N CYS A 815 86.77 0.98 -53.26
CA CYS A 815 85.84 1.64 -54.17
C CYS A 815 86.09 1.11 -55.59
N GLY A 816 85.01 0.81 -56.31
CA GLY A 816 85.02 0.51 -57.73
C GLY A 816 83.61 0.66 -58.29
N PHE A 817 83.43 1.66 -59.15
CA PHE A 817 82.20 2.06 -59.84
C PHE A 817 81.67 0.96 -60.78
N SER A 818 80.35 0.75 -60.84
CA SER A 818 79.62 0.50 -62.11
C SER A 818 78.10 0.66 -61.93
N GLU A 819 77.47 1.19 -62.96
CA GLU A 819 76.05 1.55 -63.07
C GLU A 819 75.06 0.38 -63.02
N ASN A 820 73.79 0.74 -62.77
CA ASN A 820 72.55 -0.04 -62.91
C ASN A 820 72.20 -1.05 -61.81
N SER A 821 71.37 -0.61 -60.85
CA SER A 821 70.23 -1.38 -60.34
C SER A 821 69.24 -0.48 -59.58
N SER A 822 67.97 -0.51 -59.96
CA SER A 822 66.86 0.18 -59.32
C SER A 822 66.30 -0.63 -58.16
N PHE A 823 65.98 0.01 -57.04
CA PHE A 823 65.18 -0.58 -55.96
C PHE A 823 63.91 0.27 -55.73
N ILE A 824 62.76 -0.32 -56.03
CA ILE A 824 61.43 0.28 -55.80
C ILE A 824 60.93 -0.20 -54.45
N VAL A 825 60.63 0.73 -53.54
CA VAL A 825 59.80 0.48 -52.36
C VAL A 825 58.44 1.12 -52.57
N THR A 826 57.45 0.31 -52.94
CA THR A 826 56.02 0.67 -52.91
C THR A 826 55.48 0.45 -51.50
N GLY A 827 55.13 1.51 -50.75
CA GLY A 827 54.53 1.28 -49.43
C GLY A 827 54.19 2.50 -48.58
N ARG A 828 53.20 3.27 -49.05
CA ARG A 828 52.11 3.93 -48.30
C ARG A 828 52.42 4.55 -46.93
N GLY A 829 52.70 5.86 -46.97
CA GLY A 829 51.88 6.86 -46.27
C GLY A 829 52.02 6.99 -44.76
N GLY A 830 52.60 8.12 -44.33
CA GLY A 830 52.34 8.68 -43.01
C GLY A 830 53.52 9.43 -42.41
N LEU A 831 53.30 10.72 -42.14
CA LEU A 831 54.11 11.71 -41.39
C LEU A 831 55.04 12.60 -42.24
N PRO A 832 54.90 13.94 -42.15
CA PRO A 832 55.86 14.87 -42.74
C PRO A 832 57.21 14.79 -41.99
N LEU A 833 58.30 14.94 -42.74
CA LEU A 833 59.67 14.76 -42.25
C LEU A 833 60.19 15.93 -41.41
N GLN A 834 59.41 17.00 -41.22
CA GLN A 834 59.78 18.14 -40.37
C GLN A 834 58.58 18.71 -39.58
N PRO A 835 58.77 19.20 -38.34
CA PRO A 835 57.68 19.64 -37.45
C PRO A 835 56.91 20.89 -37.88
N THR A 836 57.32 21.59 -38.95
CA THR A 836 56.71 22.84 -39.40
C THR A 836 55.88 22.70 -40.69
N GLU A 837 55.76 21.49 -41.23
CA GLU A 837 55.05 21.25 -42.49
C GLU A 837 53.55 21.02 -42.25
N GLN A 838 52.71 21.82 -42.92
CA GLN A 838 51.27 21.84 -42.70
C GLN A 838 50.59 20.68 -43.47
N ILE A 839 49.91 19.78 -42.75
CA ILE A 839 49.20 18.63 -43.35
C ILE A 839 47.90 19.14 -44.01
N SER A 840 47.84 19.13 -45.34
CA SER A 840 46.60 19.32 -46.09
C SER A 840 46.01 17.97 -46.50
N SER A 841 44.88 17.58 -45.90
CA SER A 841 44.08 16.43 -46.32
C SER A 841 43.27 16.77 -47.58
N PRO A 842 43.18 15.91 -48.60
CA PRO A 842 42.33 16.17 -49.75
C PRO A 842 40.85 16.02 -49.38
N LEU A 843 40.07 17.00 -49.82
CA LEU A 843 38.61 17.06 -49.75
C LEU A 843 37.95 15.78 -50.30
N ILE A 844 36.97 15.28 -49.56
CA ILE A 844 35.86 14.51 -50.13
C ILE A 844 34.56 15.25 -49.86
N TRP A 845 33.76 15.32 -50.92
CA TRP A 845 32.59 16.13 -51.16
C TRP A 845 31.50 16.01 -50.08
N GLN A 846 30.99 17.16 -49.64
CA GLN A 846 29.74 17.29 -48.89
C GLN A 846 28.87 18.34 -49.59
N ASP A 847 27.64 17.94 -49.89
CA ASP A 847 26.60 18.71 -50.55
C ASP A 847 26.18 19.90 -49.67
N LEU A 848 26.31 21.11 -50.21
CA LEU A 848 25.99 22.39 -49.57
C LEU A 848 24.73 22.95 -50.23
N GLN A 849 23.63 22.96 -49.49
CA GLN A 849 22.58 23.97 -49.68
C GLN A 849 22.66 24.98 -48.55
N ASP A 850 23.00 26.21 -48.96
CA ASP A 850 23.19 27.39 -48.13
C ASP A 850 21.92 27.85 -47.42
N PHE A 851 22.06 28.22 -46.16
CA PHE A 851 21.29 29.32 -45.57
C PHE A 851 22.21 30.18 -44.69
N GLU A 852 22.49 31.39 -45.17
CA GLU A 852 23.23 32.43 -44.46
C GLU A 852 22.59 32.78 -43.09
N PRO A 853 23.41 33.03 -42.07
CA PRO A 853 23.07 33.95 -40.99
C PRO A 853 23.87 35.26 -41.14
N GLN A 854 23.19 36.33 -41.52
CA GLN A 854 23.76 37.68 -41.45
C GLN A 854 23.97 38.10 -40.00
N ASN A 855 25.20 38.48 -39.68
CA ASN A 855 25.56 39.20 -38.47
C ASN A 855 24.92 40.59 -38.46
N VAL A 856 24.08 40.87 -37.45
CA VAL A 856 23.74 42.25 -37.08
C VAL A 856 24.12 42.45 -35.61
N ALA A 857 25.02 43.40 -35.40
CA ALA A 857 25.47 43.88 -34.11
C ALA A 857 24.30 44.49 -33.31
N ILE A 858 24.14 44.07 -32.05
CA ILE A 858 23.18 44.65 -31.13
C ILE A 858 23.87 45.78 -30.36
N THR A 859 23.59 47.02 -30.73
CA THR A 859 23.76 48.19 -29.87
C THR A 859 22.55 48.31 -28.94
N ASN A 860 22.84 48.40 -27.63
CA ASN A 860 21.87 48.69 -26.57
C ASN A 860 21.20 50.06 -26.76
N GLN A 861 19.87 50.10 -26.79
CA GLN A 861 19.06 51.19 -26.20
C GLN A 861 17.58 50.77 -26.12
N LEU A 862 17.02 50.78 -24.90
CA LEU A 862 15.60 50.58 -24.60
C LEU A 862 14.73 51.72 -25.16
N PRO A 863 13.48 51.42 -25.54
CA PRO A 863 12.35 52.02 -24.81
C PRO A 863 11.11 51.11 -24.62
N SER A 864 10.59 51.17 -23.39
CA SER A 864 9.18 51.33 -22.97
C SER A 864 8.01 50.67 -23.72
N SER A 865 7.29 49.83 -22.97
CA SER A 865 5.87 49.44 -22.99
C SER A 865 4.91 49.96 -24.08
N LYS A 866 4.27 49.01 -24.80
CA LYS A 866 2.80 48.73 -24.80
C LYS A 866 2.42 47.76 -25.93
N GLY A 867 1.58 46.77 -25.60
CA GLY A 867 0.76 46.00 -26.55
C GLY A 867 1.30 44.63 -26.96
N GLN A 868 0.81 43.55 -26.33
CA GLN A 868 1.01 42.18 -26.81
C GLN A 868 0.07 41.86 -27.99
N PRO A 869 0.56 41.30 -29.11
CA PRO A 869 -0.25 40.48 -30.01
C PRO A 869 -0.29 39.04 -29.50
N LYS A 870 -1.49 38.47 -29.37
CA LYS A 870 -1.76 37.06 -29.09
C LYS A 870 -1.21 36.18 -30.24
N LEU A 871 -0.38 35.19 -29.92
CA LEU A 871 -0.02 34.10 -30.82
C LEU A 871 -0.91 32.85 -30.58
N PRO A 872 -1.12 31.98 -31.59
CA PRO A 872 -2.20 31.01 -31.62
C PRO A 872 -1.92 29.79 -30.74
N VAL A 873 -2.98 29.33 -30.05
CA VAL A 873 -3.01 28.07 -29.31
C VAL A 873 -3.07 26.92 -30.32
N THR A 874 -2.07 26.05 -30.33
CA THR A 874 -2.18 24.74 -30.97
C THR A 874 -3.00 23.82 -30.08
N ASP A 875 -4.20 23.49 -30.53
CA ASP A 875 -5.15 22.59 -29.90
C ASP A 875 -4.60 21.15 -29.95
N PHE A 876 -4.43 20.50 -28.81
CA PHE A 876 -4.13 19.06 -28.77
C PHE A 876 -5.41 18.31 -29.14
N PRO A 877 -5.36 17.27 -30.00
CA PRO A 877 -6.56 16.49 -30.31
C PRO A 877 -7.09 15.85 -29.03
N LYS A 878 -8.35 16.15 -28.72
CA LYS A 878 -9.10 15.63 -27.58
C LYS A 878 -9.10 14.10 -27.64
N LEU A 879 -8.57 13.44 -26.62
CA LEU A 879 -8.59 11.98 -26.50
C LEU A 879 -10.05 11.50 -26.37
N VAL A 880 -10.52 10.72 -27.34
CA VAL A 880 -11.87 10.12 -27.34
C VAL A 880 -11.76 8.64 -26.98
N GLN A 881 -12.60 8.18 -26.06
CA GLN A 881 -12.63 6.78 -25.61
C GLN A 881 -13.06 5.87 -26.77
N ALA A 882 -12.29 4.81 -27.05
CA ALA A 882 -12.66 3.80 -28.03
C ALA A 882 -13.86 2.98 -27.53
N VAL A 883 -14.84 2.76 -28.41
CA VAL A 883 -16.06 1.98 -28.10
C VAL A 883 -16.04 0.59 -28.71
N GLY A 884 -15.00 0.28 -29.51
CA GLY A 884 -14.82 -1.03 -30.10
C GLY A 884 -13.45 -1.17 -30.77
N TRP A 885 -13.22 -2.35 -31.34
CA TRP A 885 -12.04 -2.64 -32.15
C TRP A 885 -12.43 -3.43 -33.40
N VAL A 886 -11.69 -3.21 -34.48
CA VAL A 886 -11.88 -3.88 -35.78
C VAL A 886 -10.55 -4.44 -36.26
N ARG A 887 -10.55 -5.46 -37.12
CA ARG A 887 -9.34 -5.88 -37.83
C ARG A 887 -9.30 -5.20 -39.19
N ASN A 888 -8.18 -4.55 -39.51
CA ASN A 888 -7.98 -3.94 -40.82
C ASN A 888 -7.70 -5.01 -41.90
N ALA A 889 -7.64 -4.59 -43.16
CA ALA A 889 -7.40 -5.48 -44.31
C ALA A 889 -6.05 -6.22 -44.25
N GLN A 890 -5.14 -5.79 -43.36
CA GLN A 890 -3.84 -6.39 -43.10
C GLN A 890 -3.86 -7.31 -41.85
N GLY A 891 -5.02 -7.55 -41.25
CA GLY A 891 -5.21 -8.45 -40.11
C GLY A 891 -4.89 -7.85 -38.73
N GLN A 892 -4.53 -6.57 -38.66
CA GLN A 892 -4.16 -5.86 -37.44
C GLN A 892 -5.38 -5.28 -36.73
N VAL A 893 -5.38 -5.30 -35.41
CA VAL A 893 -6.47 -4.76 -34.59
C VAL A 893 -6.32 -3.24 -34.46
N GLN A 894 -7.38 -2.50 -34.80
CA GLN A 894 -7.49 -1.04 -34.71
C GLN A 894 -8.65 -0.66 -33.80
N LEU A 895 -8.42 0.26 -32.86
CA LEU A 895 -9.45 0.80 -31.96
C LEU A 895 -10.28 1.85 -32.70
N VAL A 896 -11.61 1.80 -32.59
CA VAL A 896 -12.53 2.73 -33.23
C VAL A 896 -13.35 3.49 -32.19
N ALA A 897 -13.51 4.80 -32.40
CA ALA A 897 -14.36 5.69 -31.61
C ALA A 897 -15.49 6.23 -32.51
N PRO A 898 -16.69 6.53 -31.96
CA PRO A 898 -17.78 7.05 -32.75
C PRO A 898 -17.52 8.53 -33.08
N THR A 899 -17.50 8.87 -34.37
CA THR A 899 -17.41 10.26 -34.83
C THR A 899 -18.76 10.93 -34.68
N THR A 900 -18.84 11.97 -33.86
CA THR A 900 -19.97 12.90 -33.85
C THR A 900 -19.82 13.84 -35.04
N ASP A 901 -20.50 13.58 -36.15
CA ASP A 901 -21.02 14.60 -37.07
C ASP A 901 -22.06 14.00 -38.05
N ASP A 902 -23.28 14.53 -37.92
CA ASP A 902 -24.48 14.59 -38.78
C ASP A 902 -25.20 13.33 -39.34
N PRO A 903 -26.56 13.25 -39.25
CA PRO A 903 -27.37 12.14 -39.74
C PRO A 903 -28.06 12.46 -41.08
N ALA A 904 -27.63 11.84 -42.20
CA ALA A 904 -28.48 11.67 -43.39
C ALA A 904 -27.87 10.73 -44.43
N THR A 905 -28.66 9.75 -44.90
CA THR A 905 -28.54 8.93 -46.15
C THR A 905 -27.38 7.91 -46.18
N LEU A 906 -27.48 6.63 -46.58
CA LEU A 906 -28.40 5.77 -47.34
C LEU A 906 -28.30 4.33 -46.75
N ALA A 907 -29.40 3.65 -46.42
CA ALA A 907 -30.10 2.66 -47.26
C ALA A 907 -29.26 1.46 -47.79
N THR A 908 -29.63 0.28 -47.27
CA THR A 908 -29.69 -1.07 -47.89
C THR A 908 -28.40 -1.81 -48.28
N ALA A 909 -28.14 -2.95 -47.61
CA ALA A 909 -28.05 -4.27 -48.25
C ALA A 909 -27.93 -5.41 -47.21
N SER A 910 -28.85 -6.37 -47.30
CA SER A 910 -28.93 -7.60 -46.49
C SER A 910 -27.79 -8.59 -46.84
N PRO A 911 -27.30 -9.42 -45.90
CA PRO A 911 -26.40 -10.52 -46.26
C PRO A 911 -27.21 -11.74 -46.75
N THR A 912 -27.02 -12.10 -48.01
CA THR A 912 -27.44 -13.39 -48.57
C THR A 912 -26.45 -14.47 -48.19
N CYS A 913 -27.00 -15.58 -47.67
CA CYS A 913 -26.34 -16.85 -47.45
C CYS A 913 -26.03 -17.51 -48.81
N ALA A 914 -24.83 -18.08 -48.99
CA ALA A 914 -24.56 -19.03 -50.06
C ALA A 914 -23.56 -20.09 -49.59
N MET A 915 -24.00 -21.35 -49.71
CA MET A 915 -23.25 -22.58 -49.52
C MET A 915 -22.58 -23.01 -50.84
N THR A 916 -21.37 -23.59 -50.70
CA THR A 916 -20.78 -24.78 -51.40
C THR A 916 -20.41 -24.65 -52.90
N PRO A 917 -19.55 -25.53 -53.48
CA PRO A 917 -19.15 -26.91 -53.10
C PRO A 917 -18.20 -27.04 -51.90
#